data_AF-C5B3X8-F1
#
_entry.id   AF-C5B3X8-F1
#
_cell.length_a   1.000
_cell.length_b   1.000
_cell.length_c   1.000
_cell.angle_alpha   90.00
_cell.angle_beta   90.00
_cell.angle_gamma   90.00
#
_symmetry.space_group_name_H-M   'P 1'
#
loop_
_entity.id
_entity.type
_entity.pdbx_description
1 polymer ?
#
loop_
_entity_poly.entity_id
_entity_poly.type
_entity_poly.pdbx_seq_one_letter_code
_entity_poly.pdbx_strand_id
1 'polypeptide(L)'
;METKRDGGVIRRGYNDKDEEITNVDPRNLSTNYVRNGFGDIIQEMSPDRGTTIFYYNARGLMISKTDARNVTVNYRYDAAGRLIGRAYPSEVLNETFTYDEVSAGAIGKGRLTSMKDAAGSSRYFFDSAGRVSGEIRTIGSANHTVSYTYDASGSGRLISMTYPSGRIISYGYDALGRTNYVGLKNSATSIEQQIVSWVGYFPFGPVRGISFGNGLNMWSNRSTEYRLDGLFLDQASGGPSLVERYHYIGDGWNLTVLNNDTIAPAETQRFSYDDTGRLLTATGPYGSLSYTYDIVGNRLSEVRTISGAITTQSYAYPATSNRLSSVSQGGTALRSFAYDAAGSVTSDTRSGTAYAYTISQAGRIAQVSVGGSVKANYLYDGRNRLSVRQTLNMTPSGTTHLIHDVWDHVLVETNGAGQAVREYIWLGDLPVAVLDGSATPTNPTLLWVHADHLGRPELLTDASKSIKWKAQYEPFGTVWSITGPAALQMRFPGQWFQIESGLAYNWWRHYDSTLGRYTQVDPMGINQGPRGPQWASTDAPPATSDGIEGYYGYAHQSPSMNTDSTGLFAVAVPAICGANPLVCAGAASAAAAAIAKICEPYLMGKKSGKEKANDIPSWAEGKKPEPGQSGRDFADKLMNDKYGKGNWKPGPGSEHNQLKKFGDRR
;
A
#
# COMPACT_ATOMS: atom_id res chain seq x y z
N MET A 1 30.24 4.09 4.94
CA MET A 1 30.01 3.15 3.83
C MET A 1 29.30 1.94 4.39
N GLU A 2 28.40 1.35 3.64
CA GLU A 2 27.65 0.17 4.06
C GLU A 2 27.88 -0.94 3.02
N THR A 3 28.50 -2.04 3.43
CA THR A 3 28.74 -3.21 2.57
C THR A 3 27.66 -4.25 2.82
N LYS A 4 27.02 -4.69 1.74
CA LYS A 4 25.97 -5.70 1.71
C LYS A 4 26.55 -7.10 1.70
N ARG A 5 25.71 -8.10 1.99
CA ARG A 5 26.10 -9.51 2.04
C ARG A 5 26.57 -10.04 0.68
N ASP A 6 26.06 -9.49 -0.42
CA ASP A 6 26.49 -9.78 -1.79
C ASP A 6 27.75 -9.00 -2.22
N GLY A 7 28.36 -8.23 -1.30
CA GLY A 7 29.54 -7.39 -1.58
C GLY A 7 29.22 -6.02 -2.18
N GLY A 8 27.94 -5.70 -2.40
CA GLY A 8 27.52 -4.39 -2.87
C GLY A 8 27.84 -3.30 -1.87
N VAL A 9 28.30 -2.13 -2.33
CA VAL A 9 28.68 -1.02 -1.43
C VAL A 9 27.78 0.18 -1.67
N ILE A 10 27.04 0.58 -0.63
CA ILE A 10 26.33 1.85 -0.58
C ILE A 10 27.25 2.91 0.04
N ARG A 11 27.41 4.05 -0.64
CA ARG A 11 28.20 5.19 -0.13
C ARG A 11 27.28 6.39 0.09
N ARG A 12 27.15 6.83 1.35
CA ARG A 12 26.41 8.04 1.72
C ARG A 12 27.39 9.17 2.06
N GLY A 13 27.13 10.38 1.57
CA GLY A 13 27.85 11.59 1.93
C GLY A 13 26.97 12.52 2.76
N TYR A 14 27.59 13.21 3.72
CA TYR A 14 26.91 14.10 4.67
C TYR A 14 27.55 15.49 4.64
N ASN A 15 26.77 16.52 4.97
CA ASN A 15 27.29 17.87 5.20
C ASN A 15 27.77 18.05 6.65
N ASP A 16 28.28 19.24 6.99
CA ASP A 16 28.79 19.58 8.35
C ASP A 16 27.73 19.54 9.46
N LYS A 17 26.46 19.31 9.12
CA LYS A 17 25.33 19.14 10.05
C LYS A 17 24.87 17.69 10.17
N ASP A 18 25.65 16.74 9.67
CA ASP A 18 25.32 15.31 9.59
C ASP A 18 24.05 15.01 8.78
N GLU A 19 23.69 15.90 7.84
CA GLU A 19 22.56 15.68 6.93
C GLU A 19 23.03 15.02 5.64
N GLU A 20 22.35 13.97 5.20
CA GLU A 20 22.71 13.26 3.99
C GLU A 20 22.50 14.12 2.74
N ILE A 21 23.56 14.27 1.93
CA ILE A 21 23.61 15.05 0.69
C ILE A 21 23.90 14.20 -0.55
N THR A 22 24.41 12.98 -0.39
CA THR A 22 24.59 12.04 -1.50
C THR A 22 24.33 10.61 -1.07
N ASN A 23 23.74 9.81 -1.95
CA ASN A 23 23.57 8.38 -1.81
C ASN A 23 23.97 7.69 -3.12
N VAL A 24 25.02 6.87 -3.07
CA VAL A 24 25.56 6.14 -4.22
C VAL A 24 25.24 4.67 -4.05
N ASP A 25 24.51 4.11 -5.01
CA ASP A 25 24.16 2.70 -5.03
C ASP A 25 25.36 1.80 -5.42
N PRO A 26 25.26 0.47 -5.23
CA PRO A 26 26.30 -0.48 -5.63
C PRO A 26 26.63 -0.51 -7.13
N ARG A 27 25.78 0.05 -8.01
CA ARG A 27 26.09 0.25 -9.45
C ARG A 27 26.82 1.57 -9.71
N ASN A 28 27.16 2.31 -8.66
CA ASN A 28 27.74 3.66 -8.69
C ASN A 28 26.80 4.74 -9.26
N LEU A 29 25.49 4.54 -9.18
CA LEU A 29 24.50 5.55 -9.50
C LEU A 29 24.30 6.47 -8.29
N SER A 30 24.53 7.77 -8.45
CA SER A 30 24.49 8.75 -7.37
C SER A 30 23.21 9.56 -7.37
N THR A 31 22.44 9.47 -6.28
CA THR A 31 21.36 10.42 -5.98
C THR A 31 21.90 11.53 -5.08
N ASN A 32 21.74 12.77 -5.49
CA ASN A 32 22.26 13.95 -4.77
C ASN A 32 21.12 14.81 -4.23
N TYR A 33 21.35 15.44 -3.07
CA TYR A 33 20.38 16.28 -2.38
C TYR A 33 20.99 17.66 -2.09
N VAL A 34 20.22 18.71 -2.38
CA VAL A 34 20.51 20.07 -1.92
C VAL A 34 19.54 20.40 -0.79
N ARG A 35 20.06 20.90 0.33
CA ARG A 35 19.27 21.25 1.52
C ARG A 35 19.30 22.74 1.81
N ASN A 36 18.22 23.25 2.38
CA ASN A 36 18.16 24.60 2.91
C ASN A 36 18.84 24.70 4.30
N GLY A 37 18.88 25.90 4.89
CA GLY A 37 19.46 26.12 6.22
C GLY A 37 18.75 25.38 7.37
N PHE A 38 17.53 24.90 7.16
CA PHE A 38 16.70 24.13 8.10
C PHE A 38 16.80 22.62 7.93
N GLY A 39 17.56 22.15 6.94
CA GLY A 39 17.76 20.72 6.64
C GLY A 39 16.74 20.12 5.69
N ASP A 40 15.76 20.89 5.19
CA ASP A 40 14.79 20.37 4.22
C ASP A 40 15.44 20.20 2.84
N ILE A 41 15.10 19.12 2.14
CA ILE A 41 15.58 18.88 0.76
C ILE A 41 14.86 19.85 -0.19
N ILE A 42 15.60 20.76 -0.82
CA ILE A 42 15.08 21.69 -1.83
C ILE A 42 15.34 21.24 -3.26
N GLN A 43 16.24 20.27 -3.44
CA GLN A 43 16.47 19.62 -4.74
C GLN A 43 16.94 18.19 -4.53
N GLU A 44 16.40 17.27 -5.32
CA GLU A 44 16.91 15.92 -5.49
C GLU A 44 17.30 15.71 -6.94
N MET A 45 18.45 15.08 -7.19
CA MET A 45 18.92 14.69 -8.52
C MET A 45 19.14 13.19 -8.53
N SER A 46 18.25 12.46 -9.19
CA SER A 46 18.29 11.00 -9.27
C SER A 46 18.54 10.55 -10.72
N PRO A 47 19.38 9.53 -10.96
CA PRO A 47 19.54 8.93 -12.28
C PRO A 47 18.25 8.24 -12.77
N ASP A 48 17.39 7.82 -11.84
CA ASP A 48 16.18 7.05 -12.16
C ASP A 48 14.94 7.92 -12.33
N ARG A 49 14.80 9.01 -11.57
CA ARG A 49 13.65 9.94 -11.66
C ARG A 49 13.98 11.38 -12.06
N GLY A 50 15.22 11.62 -12.46
CA GLY A 50 15.70 12.94 -12.84
C GLY A 50 15.74 13.92 -11.66
N THR A 51 15.67 15.21 -11.98
CA THR A 51 15.73 16.28 -10.98
C THR A 51 14.34 16.65 -10.47
N THR A 52 14.17 16.71 -9.15
CA THR A 52 12.96 17.25 -8.51
C THR A 52 13.35 18.45 -7.64
N ILE A 53 12.62 19.56 -7.75
CA ILE A 53 12.82 20.80 -6.99
C ILE A 53 11.65 21.01 -6.05
N PHE A 54 11.94 21.43 -4.82
CA PHE A 54 10.95 21.66 -3.78
C PHE A 54 11.06 23.08 -3.22
N TYR A 55 9.92 23.72 -2.98
CA TYR A 55 9.82 25.02 -2.34
C TYR A 55 8.98 24.90 -1.07
N TYR A 56 9.44 25.53 0.00
CA TYR A 56 8.80 25.52 1.32
C TYR A 56 8.46 26.93 1.77
N ASN A 57 7.40 27.07 2.54
CA ASN A 57 7.10 28.32 3.24
C ASN A 57 7.85 28.41 4.58
N ALA A 58 7.70 29.55 5.27
CA ALA A 58 8.32 29.79 6.59
C ALA A 58 7.86 28.82 7.70
N ARG A 59 6.81 28.01 7.47
CA ARG A 59 6.32 26.97 8.38
C ARG A 59 6.92 25.59 8.10
N GLY A 60 7.81 25.46 7.10
CA GLY A 60 8.35 24.19 6.65
C GLY A 60 7.35 23.33 5.85
N LEU A 61 6.26 23.93 5.36
CA LEU A 61 5.29 23.22 4.52
C LEU A 61 5.65 23.43 3.05
N MET A 62 5.68 22.35 2.28
CA MET A 62 6.04 22.37 0.87
C MET A 62 4.93 23.03 0.05
N ILE A 63 5.20 24.18 -0.57
CA ILE A 63 4.23 24.97 -1.35
C ILE A 63 4.34 24.72 -2.85
N SER A 64 5.45 24.18 -3.34
CA SER A 64 5.62 23.85 -4.75
C SER A 64 6.59 22.69 -4.94
N LYS A 65 6.30 21.83 -5.92
CA LYS A 65 7.15 20.72 -6.36
C LYS A 65 7.22 20.73 -7.87
N THR A 66 8.43 20.73 -8.44
CA THR A 66 8.65 20.58 -9.88
C THR A 66 9.44 19.30 -10.12
N ASP A 67 8.90 18.37 -10.92
CA ASP A 67 9.60 17.13 -11.27
C ASP A 67 10.44 17.26 -12.54
N ALA A 68 11.11 16.17 -12.92
CA ALA A 68 12.00 16.13 -14.08
C ALA A 68 11.29 16.33 -15.43
N ARG A 69 9.95 16.22 -15.46
CA ARG A 69 9.11 16.49 -16.64
C ARG A 69 8.76 17.97 -16.76
N ASN A 70 9.30 18.81 -15.87
CA ASN A 70 8.93 20.21 -15.68
C ASN A 70 7.47 20.41 -15.27
N VAL A 71 6.84 19.39 -14.66
CA VAL A 71 5.50 19.52 -14.12
C VAL A 71 5.59 20.14 -12.73
N THR A 72 5.02 21.33 -12.58
CA THR A 72 4.97 22.05 -11.31
C THR A 72 3.61 21.88 -10.65
N VAL A 73 3.61 21.35 -9.43
CA VAL A 73 2.42 21.20 -8.59
C VAL A 73 2.50 22.16 -7.42
N ASN A 74 1.47 22.97 -7.23
CA ASN A 74 1.40 23.93 -6.12
C ASN A 74 0.47 23.43 -5.02
N TYR A 75 0.89 23.63 -3.77
CA TYR A 75 0.18 23.16 -2.58
C TYR A 75 -0.30 24.36 -1.76
N ARG A 76 -1.55 24.28 -1.31
CA ARG A 76 -2.16 25.30 -0.46
C ARG A 76 -2.53 24.70 0.88
N TYR A 77 -2.32 25.46 1.95
CA TYR A 77 -2.59 25.04 3.32
C TYR A 77 -3.48 26.05 4.04
N ASP A 78 -4.26 25.58 4.99
CA ASP A 78 -4.96 26.44 5.93
C ASP A 78 -4.05 26.96 7.06
N ALA A 79 -4.62 27.77 7.95
CA ALA A 79 -3.91 28.29 9.13
C ALA A 79 -3.42 27.17 10.07
N ALA A 80 -4.11 26.04 10.13
CA ALA A 80 -3.72 24.87 10.93
C ALA A 80 -2.59 24.04 10.27
N GLY A 81 -2.29 24.29 9.00
CA GLY A 81 -1.25 23.57 8.23
C GLY A 81 -1.78 22.33 7.51
N ARG A 82 -3.10 22.18 7.39
CA ARG A 82 -3.74 21.09 6.65
C ARG A 82 -3.82 21.47 5.17
N LEU A 83 -3.59 20.49 4.29
CA LEU A 83 -3.60 20.68 2.84
C LEU A 83 -5.02 20.96 2.37
N ILE A 84 -5.28 22.10 1.74
CA ILE A 84 -6.60 22.49 1.20
C ILE A 84 -6.66 22.44 -0.34
N GLY A 85 -5.52 22.25 -1.01
CA GLY A 85 -5.54 21.97 -2.43
C GLY A 85 -4.19 21.66 -3.04
N ARG A 86 -4.25 20.92 -4.15
CA ARG A 86 -3.13 20.63 -5.06
C ARG A 86 -3.51 21.15 -6.44
N ALA A 87 -2.71 22.06 -6.97
CA ALA A 87 -2.93 22.65 -8.27
C ALA A 87 -1.87 22.12 -9.25
N TYR A 88 -2.32 21.40 -10.27
CA TYR A 88 -1.50 20.92 -11.38
C TYR A 88 -1.57 21.93 -12.53
N PRO A 89 -0.69 21.83 -13.55
CA PRO A 89 -0.78 22.70 -14.71
C PRO A 89 -2.11 22.56 -15.47
N SER A 90 -2.72 21.37 -15.46
CA SER A 90 -4.08 21.12 -15.93
C SER A 90 -5.07 21.27 -14.79
N GLU A 91 -6.03 22.18 -14.94
CA GLU A 91 -7.04 22.44 -13.92
C GLU A 91 -7.98 21.26 -13.68
N VAL A 92 -8.16 20.38 -14.66
CA VAL A 92 -8.98 19.16 -14.54
C VAL A 92 -8.42 18.21 -13.48
N LEU A 93 -7.10 18.26 -13.23
CA LEU A 93 -6.44 17.45 -12.22
C LEU A 93 -6.40 18.13 -10.85
N ASN A 94 -6.84 19.39 -10.72
CA ASN A 94 -6.78 20.11 -9.46
C ASN A 94 -7.63 19.42 -8.40
N GLU A 95 -7.08 19.36 -7.19
CA GLU A 95 -7.75 18.74 -6.06
C GLU A 95 -8.00 19.79 -4.98
N THR A 96 -9.14 19.67 -4.32
CA THR A 96 -9.51 20.51 -3.18
C THR A 96 -9.93 19.66 -2.00
N PHE A 97 -9.49 20.04 -0.81
CA PHE A 97 -9.76 19.37 0.44
C PHE A 97 -10.42 20.35 1.40
N THR A 98 -11.61 20.01 1.88
CA THR A 98 -12.40 20.85 2.78
C THR A 98 -12.47 20.17 4.14
N TYR A 99 -12.31 20.97 5.19
CA TYR A 99 -12.31 20.52 6.58
C TYR A 99 -13.35 21.27 7.39
N ASP A 100 -13.70 20.72 8.55
CA ASP A 100 -14.46 21.41 9.60
C ASP A 100 -15.90 21.78 9.23
N GLU A 101 -16.43 21.28 8.10
CA GLU A 101 -17.82 21.52 7.75
C GLU A 101 -18.76 20.85 8.75
N VAL A 102 -19.75 21.63 9.21
CA VAL A 102 -20.81 21.17 10.12
C VAL A 102 -22.20 21.16 9.45
N SER A 103 -22.25 21.47 8.17
CA SER A 103 -23.48 21.47 7.38
C SER A 103 -23.89 20.06 6.95
N ALA A 104 -25.19 19.87 6.70
CA ALA A 104 -25.81 18.58 6.32
C ALA A 104 -25.44 17.39 7.23
N GLY A 105 -25.41 17.61 8.55
CA GLY A 105 -25.22 16.54 9.54
C GLY A 105 -23.76 16.10 9.76
N ALA A 106 -22.78 16.78 9.15
CA ALA A 106 -21.38 16.47 9.39
C ALA A 106 -20.91 16.95 10.77
N ILE A 107 -20.13 16.13 11.49
CA ILE A 107 -19.42 16.52 12.72
C ILE A 107 -17.94 16.74 12.39
N GLY A 108 -17.69 17.68 11.47
CA GLY A 108 -16.41 17.82 10.78
C GLY A 108 -15.27 18.47 11.55
N LYS A 109 -15.49 19.02 12.74
CA LYS A 109 -14.46 19.80 13.48
C LYS A 109 -13.14 19.02 13.63
N GLY A 110 -12.08 19.53 13.03
CA GLY A 110 -10.73 18.97 12.98
C GLY A 110 -10.50 17.91 11.89
N ARG A 111 -11.46 17.64 10.99
CA ARG A 111 -11.48 16.48 10.09
C ARG A 111 -11.76 16.86 8.65
N LEU A 112 -11.31 16.03 7.71
CA LEU A 112 -11.63 16.19 6.28
C LEU A 112 -13.11 15.87 6.07
N THR A 113 -13.88 16.80 5.55
CA THR A 113 -15.33 16.63 5.30
C THR A 113 -15.64 16.43 3.83
N SER A 114 -14.80 16.95 2.93
CA SER A 114 -14.97 16.75 1.50
C SER A 114 -13.65 16.79 0.74
N MET A 115 -13.63 16.05 -0.37
CA MET A 115 -12.56 16.06 -1.35
C MET A 115 -13.18 16.22 -2.75
N LYS A 116 -12.54 17.00 -3.62
CA LYS A 116 -12.84 17.04 -5.05
C LYS A 116 -11.55 16.77 -5.83
N ASP A 117 -11.67 15.98 -6.87
CA ASP A 117 -10.56 15.48 -7.70
C ASP A 117 -11.03 15.25 -9.14
N ALA A 118 -10.14 14.76 -10.00
CA ALA A 118 -10.42 14.52 -11.42
C ALA A 118 -11.48 13.45 -11.67
N ALA A 119 -11.64 12.49 -10.76
CA ALA A 119 -12.63 11.42 -10.86
C ALA A 119 -14.01 11.83 -10.31
N GLY A 120 -14.09 12.86 -9.47
CA GLY A 120 -15.34 13.35 -8.91
C GLY A 120 -15.18 13.99 -7.52
N SER A 121 -16.07 13.65 -6.59
CA SER A 121 -16.01 14.18 -5.22
C SER A 121 -16.38 13.16 -4.17
N SER A 122 -15.76 13.27 -2.99
CA SER A 122 -16.12 12.53 -1.78
C SER A 122 -16.66 13.47 -0.71
N ARG A 123 -17.61 12.98 0.09
CA ARG A 123 -18.09 13.62 1.32
C ARG A 123 -18.07 12.61 2.47
N TYR A 124 -17.50 13.02 3.59
CA TYR A 124 -17.33 12.19 4.78
C TYR A 124 -18.29 12.62 5.89
N PHE A 125 -18.86 11.62 6.57
CA PHE A 125 -19.72 11.79 7.73
C PHE A 125 -19.06 11.15 8.93
N PHE A 126 -19.29 11.72 10.10
CA PHE A 126 -18.65 11.31 11.34
C PHE A 126 -19.69 11.09 12.43
N ASP A 127 -19.46 10.08 13.25
CA ASP A 127 -20.23 9.89 14.48
C ASP A 127 -19.75 10.84 15.59
N SER A 128 -20.42 10.79 16.76
CA SER A 128 -20.08 11.62 17.92
C SER A 128 -18.68 11.33 18.51
N ALA A 129 -18.12 10.15 18.25
CA ALA A 129 -16.75 9.78 18.62
C ALA A 129 -15.71 10.24 17.57
N GLY A 130 -16.16 10.74 16.43
CA GLY A 130 -15.30 11.23 15.36
C GLY A 130 -14.79 10.17 14.40
N ARG A 131 -15.38 8.97 14.40
CA ARG A 131 -15.11 7.91 13.41
C ARG A 131 -15.95 8.16 12.18
N VAL A 132 -15.51 7.67 11.02
CA VAL A 132 -16.28 7.81 9.77
C VAL A 132 -17.52 6.95 9.84
N SER A 133 -18.70 7.57 9.90
CA SER A 133 -19.98 6.87 9.86
C SER A 133 -20.52 6.69 8.44
N GLY A 134 -19.95 7.39 7.45
CA GLY A 134 -20.28 7.18 6.05
C GLY A 134 -19.42 7.99 5.10
N GLU A 135 -19.38 7.53 3.85
CA GLU A 135 -18.80 8.23 2.71
C GLU A 135 -19.81 8.25 1.56
N ILE A 136 -19.98 9.41 0.93
CA ILE A 136 -20.64 9.53 -0.37
C ILE A 136 -19.57 9.86 -1.40
N ARG A 137 -19.33 8.94 -2.34
CA ARG A 137 -18.47 9.15 -3.50
C ARG A 137 -19.35 9.41 -4.73
N THR A 138 -19.21 10.58 -5.33
CA THR A 138 -19.89 10.97 -6.57
C THR A 138 -18.93 10.87 -7.74
N ILE A 139 -19.25 10.05 -8.74
CA ILE A 139 -18.48 9.87 -9.98
C ILE A 139 -19.44 10.07 -11.16
N GLY A 140 -19.21 11.09 -11.97
CA GLY A 140 -20.18 11.51 -12.99
C GLY A 140 -21.52 11.87 -12.34
N SER A 141 -22.61 11.23 -12.79
CA SER A 141 -23.95 11.37 -12.19
C SER A 141 -24.27 10.34 -11.10
N ALA A 142 -23.38 9.36 -10.87
CA ALA A 142 -23.61 8.29 -9.92
C ALA A 142 -23.14 8.67 -8.52
N ASN A 143 -23.98 8.40 -7.51
CA ASN A 143 -23.65 8.56 -6.10
C ASN A 143 -23.50 7.18 -5.45
N HIS A 144 -22.34 6.92 -4.86
CA HIS A 144 -22.02 5.69 -4.17
C HIS A 144 -21.93 5.98 -2.68
N THR A 145 -22.88 5.46 -1.91
CA THR A 145 -22.91 5.66 -0.46
C THR A 145 -22.43 4.39 0.24
N VAL A 146 -21.42 4.53 1.09
CA VAL A 146 -20.98 3.50 2.02
C VAL A 146 -21.24 4.01 3.42
N SER A 147 -21.90 3.22 4.27
CA SER A 147 -22.17 3.59 5.66
C SER A 147 -21.52 2.61 6.62
N TYR A 148 -21.07 3.12 7.77
CA TYR A 148 -20.37 2.37 8.80
C TYR A 148 -21.12 2.53 10.13
N THR A 149 -21.44 1.40 10.74
CA THR A 149 -22.05 1.36 12.08
C THR A 149 -21.04 0.77 13.04
N TYR A 150 -20.85 1.48 14.14
CA TYR A 150 -19.96 1.03 15.22
C TYR A 150 -20.76 0.65 16.46
N ASP A 151 -20.19 -0.25 17.24
CA ASP A 151 -20.73 -0.65 18.53
C ASP A 151 -20.86 0.54 19.49
N ALA A 152 -22.08 0.73 20.00
CA ALA A 152 -22.45 1.78 20.93
C ALA A 152 -22.10 1.42 22.39
N SER A 153 -21.79 0.15 22.70
CA SER A 153 -21.50 -0.32 24.05
C SER A 153 -20.12 0.09 24.60
N GLY A 154 -19.37 0.90 23.83
CA GLY A 154 -18.11 1.53 24.25
C GLY A 154 -16.85 0.89 23.67
N SER A 155 -16.93 -0.29 23.05
CA SER A 155 -15.76 -0.95 22.43
C SER A 155 -15.21 -0.17 21.23
N GLY A 156 -16.08 0.60 20.58
CA GLY A 156 -15.70 1.45 19.48
C GLY A 156 -15.55 0.74 18.12
N ARG A 157 -15.86 -0.56 18.03
CA ARG A 157 -15.55 -1.43 16.89
C ARG A 157 -16.60 -1.37 15.79
N LEU A 158 -16.22 -1.65 14.55
CA LEU A 158 -17.12 -1.66 13.40
C LEU A 158 -18.00 -2.92 13.43
N ILE A 159 -19.32 -2.77 13.55
CA ILE A 159 -20.23 -3.92 13.58
C ILE A 159 -20.99 -4.11 12.28
N SER A 160 -21.06 -3.08 11.44
CA SER A 160 -21.72 -3.21 10.14
C SER A 160 -21.21 -2.20 9.11
N MET A 161 -21.19 -2.63 7.85
CA MET A 161 -21.03 -1.78 6.68
C MET A 161 -22.24 -1.95 5.75
N THR A 162 -22.76 -0.86 5.20
CA THR A 162 -23.75 -0.90 4.13
C THR A 162 -23.12 -0.45 2.82
N TYR A 163 -23.17 -1.30 1.81
CA TYR A 163 -22.58 -1.06 0.49
C TYR A 163 -23.50 -0.18 -0.37
N PRO A 164 -23.01 0.41 -1.48
CA PRO A 164 -23.82 1.22 -2.38
C PRO A 164 -25.03 0.49 -2.97
N SER A 165 -24.98 -0.85 -3.06
CA SER A 165 -26.10 -1.70 -3.48
C SER A 165 -27.24 -1.78 -2.45
N GLY A 166 -27.01 -1.33 -1.21
CA GLY A 166 -27.91 -1.53 -0.07
C GLY A 166 -27.67 -2.85 0.69
N ARG A 167 -26.73 -3.69 0.24
CA ARG A 167 -26.34 -4.88 1.01
C ARG A 167 -25.61 -4.51 2.29
N ILE A 168 -25.77 -5.34 3.30
CA ILE A 168 -25.25 -5.11 4.63
C ILE A 168 -24.27 -6.23 4.98
N ILE A 169 -23.04 -5.84 5.30
CA ILE A 169 -22.03 -6.72 5.87
C ILE A 169 -22.01 -6.51 7.37
N SER A 170 -22.08 -7.59 8.13
CA SER A 170 -22.06 -7.57 9.60
C SER A 170 -20.75 -8.16 10.11
N TYR A 171 -20.21 -7.61 11.19
CA TYR A 171 -18.98 -8.06 11.83
C TYR A 171 -19.23 -8.43 13.28
N GLY A 172 -18.74 -9.61 13.68
CA GLY A 172 -18.69 -10.04 15.07
C GLY A 172 -17.25 -10.07 15.59
N TYR A 173 -17.11 -10.02 16.92
CA TYR A 173 -15.82 -10.03 17.59
C TYR A 173 -15.75 -11.08 18.69
N ASP A 174 -14.56 -11.65 18.89
CA ASP A 174 -14.29 -12.49 20.06
C ASP A 174 -14.13 -11.65 21.35
N ALA A 175 -13.96 -12.33 22.49
CA ALA A 175 -13.78 -11.68 23.79
C ALA A 175 -12.54 -10.76 23.87
N LEU A 176 -11.54 -10.96 22.99
CA LEU A 176 -10.34 -10.14 22.89
C LEU A 176 -10.48 -9.00 21.87
N GLY A 177 -11.59 -8.97 21.14
CA GLY A 177 -11.88 -7.93 20.16
C GLY A 177 -11.36 -8.13 18.77
N ARG A 178 -11.02 -9.35 18.40
CA ARG A 178 -10.61 -9.70 17.06
C ARG A 178 -11.82 -10.19 16.28
N THR A 179 -11.88 -9.87 14.99
CA THR A 179 -13.03 -10.22 14.13
C THR A 179 -13.20 -11.74 14.08
N ASN A 180 -14.33 -12.25 14.54
CA ASN A 180 -14.57 -13.70 14.59
C ASN A 180 -15.72 -14.15 13.69
N TYR A 181 -16.41 -13.22 13.04
CA TYR A 181 -17.61 -13.48 12.25
C TYR A 181 -17.78 -12.44 11.16
N VAL A 182 -18.24 -12.86 9.99
CA VAL A 182 -18.67 -11.99 8.88
C VAL A 182 -20.00 -12.49 8.33
N GLY A 183 -21.01 -11.64 8.34
CA GLY A 183 -22.36 -11.91 7.82
C GLY A 183 -22.71 -11.07 6.61
N LEU A 184 -23.66 -11.53 5.81
CA LEU A 184 -24.21 -10.84 4.64
C LEU A 184 -25.73 -10.81 4.72
N LYS A 185 -26.33 -9.63 4.54
CA LYS A 185 -27.76 -9.47 4.22
C LYS A 185 -27.92 -8.80 2.87
N ASN A 186 -28.75 -9.38 2.01
CA ASN A 186 -29.07 -8.79 0.71
C ASN A 186 -29.89 -7.49 0.81
N SER A 187 -30.61 -7.30 1.91
CA SER A 187 -31.36 -6.10 2.27
C SER A 187 -31.57 -6.06 3.79
N ALA A 188 -32.02 -4.93 4.34
CA ALA A 188 -32.32 -4.81 5.77
C ALA A 188 -33.33 -5.84 6.31
N THR A 189 -34.22 -6.35 5.44
CA THR A 189 -35.24 -7.36 5.77
C THR A 189 -34.81 -8.80 5.46
N SER A 190 -33.68 -8.98 4.77
CA SER A 190 -33.18 -10.31 4.40
C SER A 190 -32.65 -11.04 5.63
N ILE A 191 -32.81 -12.37 5.64
CA ILE A 191 -32.14 -13.24 6.60
C ILE A 191 -30.63 -13.12 6.38
N GLU A 192 -29.87 -13.08 7.48
CA GLU A 192 -28.42 -13.03 7.41
C GLU A 192 -27.84 -14.38 6.99
N GLN A 193 -27.06 -14.36 5.92
CA GLN A 193 -26.24 -15.48 5.51
C GLN A 193 -24.85 -15.35 6.14
N GLN A 194 -24.37 -16.42 6.77
CA GLN A 194 -23.00 -16.45 7.29
C GLN A 194 -22.02 -16.55 6.11
N ILE A 195 -21.05 -15.64 6.04
CA ILE A 195 -19.95 -15.70 5.08
C ILE A 195 -18.72 -16.33 5.73
N VAL A 196 -18.42 -15.91 6.95
CA VAL A 196 -17.45 -16.52 7.87
C VAL A 196 -18.16 -16.75 9.20
N SER A 197 -18.24 -18.00 9.62
CA SER A 197 -18.92 -18.38 10.87
C SER A 197 -17.99 -18.40 12.08
N TRP A 198 -16.68 -18.50 11.86
CA TRP A 198 -15.67 -18.49 12.90
C TRP A 198 -14.30 -18.09 12.37
N VAL A 199 -13.53 -17.37 13.18
CA VAL A 199 -12.10 -17.10 12.96
C VAL A 199 -11.34 -17.45 14.23
N GLY A 200 -10.31 -18.26 14.07
CA GLY A 200 -9.35 -18.60 15.11
C GLY A 200 -8.07 -17.82 14.93
N TYR A 201 -7.38 -17.59 16.03
CA TYR A 201 -6.12 -16.87 16.06
C TYR A 201 -5.12 -17.62 16.92
N PHE A 202 -3.85 -17.58 16.54
CA PHE A 202 -2.79 -17.98 17.45
C PHE A 202 -2.68 -16.98 18.61
N PRO A 203 -2.15 -17.39 19.78
CA PRO A 203 -1.88 -16.46 20.88
C PRO A 203 -0.99 -15.30 20.41
N PHE A 204 -1.48 -14.06 20.53
CA PHE A 204 -0.80 -12.86 20.03
C PHE A 204 -0.34 -12.92 18.57
N GLY A 205 -0.94 -13.81 17.77
CA GLY A 205 -0.46 -14.15 16.44
C GLY A 205 -1.52 -13.97 15.35
N PRO A 206 -1.17 -14.34 14.11
CA PRO A 206 -2.07 -14.22 12.97
C PRO A 206 -3.27 -15.17 13.07
N VAL A 207 -4.17 -15.07 12.09
CA VAL A 207 -5.27 -16.01 11.90
C VAL A 207 -4.71 -17.44 11.85
N ARG A 208 -5.26 -18.30 12.70
CA ARG A 208 -5.00 -19.73 12.74
C ARG A 208 -5.91 -20.48 11.76
N GLY A 209 -7.16 -20.08 11.67
CA GLY A 209 -8.12 -20.71 10.76
C GLY A 209 -9.39 -19.90 10.59
N ILE A 210 -10.13 -20.21 9.53
CA ILE A 210 -11.37 -19.55 9.12
C ILE A 210 -12.38 -20.65 8.77
N SER A 211 -13.57 -20.59 9.36
CA SER A 211 -14.70 -21.41 8.93
C SER A 211 -15.59 -20.58 8.01
N PHE A 212 -15.68 -20.99 6.75
CA PHE A 212 -16.50 -20.34 5.74
C PHE A 212 -17.94 -20.83 5.79
N GLY A 213 -18.87 -19.95 5.41
CA GLY A 213 -20.31 -20.21 5.40
C GLY A 213 -20.77 -21.31 4.44
N ASN A 214 -19.96 -21.68 3.44
CA ASN A 214 -20.23 -22.84 2.58
C ASN A 214 -19.76 -24.18 3.17
N GLY A 215 -19.26 -24.19 4.41
CA GLY A 215 -18.83 -25.40 5.11
C GLY A 215 -17.41 -25.87 4.74
N LEU A 216 -16.59 -25.01 4.14
CA LEU A 216 -15.15 -25.19 4.06
C LEU A 216 -14.46 -24.54 5.27
N ASN A 217 -13.36 -25.11 5.71
CA ASN A 217 -12.52 -24.55 6.75
C ASN A 217 -11.09 -24.40 6.24
N MET A 218 -10.56 -23.19 6.30
CA MET A 218 -9.14 -22.95 6.10
C MET A 218 -8.42 -23.04 7.43
N TRP A 219 -7.30 -23.75 7.49
CA TRP A 219 -6.47 -23.85 8.67
C TRP A 219 -5.01 -23.69 8.32
N SER A 220 -4.25 -23.11 9.24
CA SER A 220 -2.81 -23.02 9.16
C SER A 220 -2.15 -23.71 10.35
N ASN A 221 -1.08 -24.44 10.06
CA ASN A 221 -0.18 -24.99 11.06
C ASN A 221 1.07 -24.12 11.13
N ARG A 222 1.55 -23.90 12.34
CA ARG A 222 2.75 -23.10 12.57
C ARG A 222 3.69 -23.78 13.55
N SER A 223 4.98 -23.56 13.36
CA SER A 223 6.02 -24.03 14.26
C SER A 223 5.92 -23.32 15.62
N THR A 224 6.66 -23.79 16.62
CA THR A 224 6.82 -23.07 17.91
C THR A 224 7.36 -21.64 17.74
N GLU A 225 8.15 -21.41 16.69
CA GLU A 225 8.64 -20.08 16.29
C GLU A 225 7.66 -19.26 15.41
N TYR A 226 6.38 -19.66 15.32
CA TYR A 226 5.33 -19.00 14.52
C TYR A 226 5.58 -18.96 13.00
N ARG A 227 6.50 -19.76 12.47
CA ARG A 227 6.68 -19.94 11.02
C ARG A 227 5.52 -20.77 10.46
N LEU A 228 5.09 -20.47 9.24
CA LEU A 228 4.05 -21.25 8.58
C LEU A 228 4.61 -22.61 8.14
N ASP A 229 3.98 -23.69 8.60
CA ASP A 229 4.36 -25.08 8.28
C ASP A 229 3.34 -25.73 7.34
N GLY A 230 2.09 -25.28 7.37
CA GLY A 230 1.04 -25.83 6.53
C GLY A 230 -0.17 -24.92 6.36
N LEU A 231 -0.84 -25.02 5.22
CA LEU A 231 -2.10 -24.37 4.90
C LEU A 231 -3.04 -25.40 4.27
N PHE A 232 -4.25 -25.48 4.80
CA PHE A 232 -5.24 -26.51 4.45
C PHE A 232 -6.59 -25.86 4.17
N LEU A 233 -7.36 -26.43 3.24
CA LEU A 233 -8.74 -26.05 2.95
C LEU A 233 -9.64 -27.29 2.96
N ASP A 234 -10.18 -27.60 4.13
CA ASP A 234 -10.88 -28.85 4.38
C ASP A 234 -12.39 -28.68 4.36
N GLN A 235 -13.12 -29.76 4.11
CA GLN A 235 -14.57 -29.76 4.31
C GLN A 235 -14.90 -30.05 5.77
N ALA A 236 -15.73 -29.21 6.38
CA ALA A 236 -16.12 -29.33 7.79
C ALA A 236 -16.75 -30.69 8.15
N SER A 237 -17.35 -31.36 7.18
CA SER A 237 -18.00 -32.68 7.32
C SER A 237 -17.06 -33.87 7.08
N GLY A 238 -15.73 -33.69 7.16
CA GLY A 238 -14.75 -34.76 6.93
C GLY A 238 -14.64 -35.22 5.47
N GLY A 239 -15.00 -34.34 4.52
CA GLY A 239 -14.80 -34.58 3.08
C GLY A 239 -13.37 -34.30 2.63
N PRO A 240 -13.02 -34.59 1.35
CA PRO A 240 -11.69 -34.36 0.84
C PRO A 240 -11.31 -32.88 0.94
N SER A 241 -10.05 -32.64 1.31
CA SER A 241 -9.46 -31.31 1.29
C SER A 241 -9.32 -30.82 -0.15
N LEU A 242 -9.51 -29.53 -0.36
CA LEU A 242 -9.33 -28.87 -1.65
C LEU A 242 -7.91 -28.31 -1.80
N VAL A 243 -7.22 -28.06 -0.69
CA VAL A 243 -5.84 -27.59 -0.62
C VAL A 243 -5.17 -28.24 0.56
N GLU A 244 -4.04 -28.91 0.33
CA GLU A 244 -3.16 -29.40 1.39
C GLU A 244 -1.73 -29.01 1.00
N ARG A 245 -1.20 -27.98 1.67
CA ARG A 245 0.08 -27.36 1.31
C ARG A 245 1.01 -27.26 2.50
N TYR A 246 2.11 -28.00 2.48
CA TYR A 246 3.17 -27.90 3.48
C TYR A 246 4.24 -26.90 3.05
N HIS A 247 4.65 -26.05 3.98
CA HIS A 247 5.61 -24.97 3.77
C HIS A 247 6.92 -25.35 4.43
N TYR A 248 7.98 -25.48 3.65
CA TYR A 248 9.31 -25.78 4.16
C TYR A 248 10.20 -24.55 4.05
N ILE A 249 10.73 -24.13 5.20
CA ILE A 249 11.68 -23.02 5.28
C ILE A 249 13.10 -23.59 5.32
N GLY A 250 13.94 -23.20 4.35
CA GLY A 250 15.36 -23.50 4.29
C GLY A 250 16.22 -22.27 4.62
N ASP A 251 17.52 -22.50 4.86
CA ASP A 251 18.53 -21.46 5.13
C ASP A 251 18.15 -20.48 6.26
N GLY A 252 17.30 -20.95 7.17
CA GLY A 252 16.84 -20.21 8.34
C GLY A 252 15.68 -19.24 8.10
N TRP A 253 15.41 -18.78 6.87
CA TRP A 253 14.41 -17.70 6.65
C TRP A 253 13.61 -17.80 5.34
N ASN A 254 14.05 -18.57 4.35
CA ASN A 254 13.45 -18.56 3.02
C ASN A 254 12.56 -19.78 2.76
N LEU A 255 11.41 -19.57 2.12
CA LEU A 255 10.52 -20.65 1.68
C LEU A 255 11.15 -21.42 0.53
N THR A 256 11.62 -22.64 0.77
CA THR A 256 12.29 -23.47 -0.24
C THR A 256 11.37 -24.47 -0.90
N VAL A 257 10.27 -24.87 -0.25
CA VAL A 257 9.29 -25.79 -0.84
C VAL A 257 7.87 -25.44 -0.43
N LEU A 258 6.95 -25.43 -1.40
CA LEU A 258 5.50 -25.55 -1.20
C LEU A 258 5.09 -26.93 -1.69
N ASN A 259 4.91 -27.86 -0.75
CA ASN A 259 4.61 -29.25 -1.07
C ASN A 259 3.09 -29.47 -1.11
N ASN A 260 2.57 -29.93 -2.26
CA ASN A 260 1.18 -30.32 -2.46
C ASN A 260 1.03 -31.83 -2.78
N ASP A 261 2.02 -32.66 -2.44
CA ASP A 261 2.17 -34.06 -2.89
C ASP A 261 0.98 -34.95 -2.53
N THR A 262 0.23 -34.64 -1.46
CA THR A 262 -0.92 -35.44 -1.01
C THR A 262 -2.13 -35.34 -1.97
N ILE A 263 -2.36 -34.18 -2.58
CA ILE A 263 -3.58 -33.90 -3.36
C ILE A 263 -3.27 -33.53 -4.81
N ALA A 264 -2.20 -32.77 -5.03
CA ALA A 264 -1.82 -32.24 -6.32
C ALA A 264 -0.28 -32.21 -6.45
N PRO A 265 0.40 -33.37 -6.55
CA PRO A 265 1.87 -33.43 -6.63
C PRO A 265 2.46 -32.65 -7.80
N ALA A 266 1.73 -32.50 -8.91
CA ALA A 266 2.12 -31.66 -10.03
C ALA A 266 2.14 -30.14 -9.70
N GLU A 267 1.54 -29.73 -8.59
CA GLU A 267 1.50 -28.35 -8.10
C GLU A 267 2.58 -28.07 -7.03
N THR A 268 3.41 -29.05 -6.67
CA THR A 268 4.54 -28.84 -5.75
C THR A 268 5.53 -27.85 -6.35
N GLN A 269 5.90 -26.83 -5.56
CA GLN A 269 6.86 -25.80 -5.97
C GLN A 269 8.14 -25.89 -5.13
N ARG A 270 9.29 -25.61 -5.76
CA ARG A 270 10.59 -25.52 -5.07
C ARG A 270 11.28 -24.23 -5.46
N PHE A 271 11.99 -23.63 -4.52
CA PHE A 271 12.67 -22.35 -4.67
C PHE A 271 14.08 -22.41 -4.12
N SER A 272 14.99 -21.67 -4.74
CA SER A 272 16.29 -21.34 -4.14
C SER A 272 16.53 -19.84 -4.21
N TYR A 273 17.38 -19.34 -3.33
CA TYR A 273 17.64 -17.92 -3.17
C TYR A 273 19.15 -17.67 -3.11
N ASP A 274 19.56 -16.45 -3.41
CA ASP A 274 20.92 -16.02 -3.14
C ASP A 274 21.10 -15.63 -1.68
N ASP A 275 22.33 -15.27 -1.31
CA ASP A 275 22.68 -14.86 0.06
C ASP A 275 21.92 -13.62 0.55
N THR A 276 21.39 -12.81 -0.37
CA THR A 276 20.56 -11.63 -0.08
C THR A 276 19.06 -11.93 -0.05
N GLY A 277 18.67 -13.19 -0.23
CA GLY A 277 17.28 -13.63 -0.19
C GLY A 277 16.51 -13.41 -1.50
N ARG A 278 17.18 -13.06 -2.61
CA ARG A 278 16.54 -12.89 -3.93
C ARG A 278 16.33 -14.24 -4.59
N LEU A 279 15.19 -14.43 -5.26
CA LEU A 279 14.80 -15.71 -5.85
C LEU A 279 15.72 -16.10 -7.03
N LEU A 280 16.50 -17.16 -6.89
CA LEU A 280 17.40 -17.68 -7.94
C LEU A 280 16.74 -18.71 -8.83
N THR A 281 16.03 -19.69 -8.27
CA THR A 281 15.33 -20.70 -9.07
C THR A 281 13.94 -20.96 -8.54
N ALA A 282 13.04 -21.35 -9.42
CA ALA A 282 11.71 -21.80 -9.07
C ALA A 282 11.28 -22.94 -10.00
N THR A 283 10.80 -24.05 -9.43
CA THR A 283 10.19 -25.14 -10.20
C THR A 283 8.74 -25.32 -9.75
N GLY A 284 7.84 -25.64 -10.66
CA GLY A 284 6.42 -25.87 -10.34
C GLY A 284 5.60 -26.31 -11.55
N PRO A 285 4.27 -26.14 -11.53
CA PRO A 285 3.40 -26.50 -12.66
C PRO A 285 3.73 -25.71 -13.95
N TYR A 286 4.43 -24.59 -13.81
CA TYR A 286 4.93 -23.73 -14.89
C TYR A 286 6.31 -24.16 -15.44
N GLY A 287 6.82 -25.33 -15.07
CA GLY A 287 8.16 -25.80 -15.44
C GLY A 287 9.24 -25.27 -14.49
N SER A 288 10.44 -24.99 -15.02
CA SER A 288 11.57 -24.46 -14.25
C SER A 288 11.94 -23.06 -14.71
N LEU A 289 12.17 -22.17 -13.76
CA LEU A 289 12.60 -20.79 -13.94
C LEU A 289 13.91 -20.58 -13.19
N SER A 290 14.85 -19.84 -13.78
CA SER A 290 16.09 -19.43 -13.14
C SER A 290 16.40 -17.99 -13.47
N TYR A 291 16.81 -17.22 -12.46
CA TYR A 291 17.03 -15.80 -12.54
C TYR A 291 18.46 -15.45 -12.15
N THR A 292 19.01 -14.42 -12.78
CA THR A 292 20.21 -13.74 -12.31
C THR A 292 19.92 -12.28 -12.09
N TYR A 293 20.66 -11.63 -11.20
CA TYR A 293 20.50 -10.23 -10.85
C TYR A 293 21.83 -9.51 -10.89
N ASP A 294 21.80 -8.20 -11.09
CA ASP A 294 22.92 -7.35 -10.74
C ASP A 294 22.96 -7.07 -9.22
N ILE A 295 23.93 -6.27 -8.79
CA ILE A 295 24.18 -5.99 -7.38
C ILE A 295 23.10 -5.10 -6.71
N VAL A 296 22.11 -4.58 -7.45
CA VAL A 296 20.96 -3.82 -6.90
C VAL A 296 19.62 -4.48 -7.25
N GLY A 297 19.66 -5.79 -7.53
CA GLY A 297 18.45 -6.61 -7.70
C GLY A 297 17.76 -6.43 -9.04
N ASN A 298 18.37 -5.74 -10.01
CA ASN A 298 17.82 -5.75 -11.36
C ASN A 298 18.02 -7.13 -11.99
N ARG A 299 16.94 -7.77 -12.45
CA ARG A 299 17.02 -9.04 -13.16
C ARG A 299 17.85 -8.87 -14.43
N LEU A 300 18.89 -9.69 -14.63
CA LEU A 300 19.79 -9.71 -15.80
C LEU A 300 19.44 -10.83 -16.78
N SER A 301 18.96 -11.97 -16.29
CA SER A 301 18.48 -13.06 -17.13
C SER A 301 17.30 -13.81 -16.51
N GLU A 302 16.49 -14.41 -17.39
CA GLU A 302 15.51 -15.44 -17.05
C GLU A 302 15.75 -16.63 -17.98
N VAL A 303 16.01 -17.80 -17.41
CA VAL A 303 16.01 -19.07 -18.13
C VAL A 303 14.75 -19.82 -17.77
N ARG A 304 14.00 -20.24 -18.78
CA ARG A 304 12.73 -20.96 -18.63
C ARG A 304 12.81 -22.28 -19.36
N THR A 305 12.47 -23.36 -18.65
CA THR A 305 12.38 -24.71 -19.19
C THR A 305 10.95 -25.23 -19.02
N ILE A 306 10.22 -25.36 -20.13
CA ILE A 306 8.84 -25.89 -20.17
C ILE A 306 8.83 -27.10 -21.09
N SER A 307 8.42 -28.26 -20.57
CA SER A 307 8.34 -29.51 -21.34
C SER A 307 9.61 -29.84 -22.14
N GLY A 308 10.79 -29.54 -21.56
CA GLY A 308 12.11 -29.74 -22.19
C GLY A 308 12.58 -28.62 -23.12
N ALA A 309 11.71 -27.68 -23.50
CA ALA A 309 12.11 -26.51 -24.30
C ALA A 309 12.73 -25.44 -23.39
N ILE A 310 13.96 -25.03 -23.70
CA ILE A 310 14.72 -24.03 -22.96
C ILE A 310 14.68 -22.70 -23.71
N THR A 311 14.32 -21.64 -23.00
CA THR A 311 14.35 -20.27 -23.50
C THR A 311 15.14 -19.39 -22.54
N THR A 312 16.03 -18.56 -23.07
CA THR A 312 16.83 -17.63 -22.27
C THR A 312 16.53 -16.21 -22.72
N GLN A 313 16.02 -15.41 -21.79
CA GLN A 313 15.85 -13.98 -21.94
C GLN A 313 16.95 -13.22 -21.20
N SER A 314 17.49 -12.18 -21.84
CA SER A 314 18.47 -11.25 -21.26
C SER A 314 17.85 -9.87 -21.10
N TYR A 315 18.14 -9.22 -19.99
CA TYR A 315 17.59 -7.93 -19.59
C TYR A 315 18.72 -6.90 -19.57
N ALA A 316 18.57 -5.82 -20.35
CA ALA A 316 19.61 -4.82 -20.51
C ALA A 316 19.26 -3.51 -19.80
N TYR A 317 20.24 -2.94 -19.09
CA TYR A 317 20.13 -1.68 -18.37
C TYR A 317 21.25 -0.75 -18.83
N PRO A 318 21.00 0.55 -18.96
CA PRO A 318 22.07 1.50 -19.23
C PRO A 318 22.97 1.61 -17.98
N ALA A 319 24.23 2.02 -18.18
CA ALA A 319 25.16 2.27 -17.08
C ALA A 319 24.77 3.46 -16.20
N THR A 320 23.79 4.26 -16.64
CA THR A 320 23.39 5.54 -16.03
C THR A 320 22.06 5.50 -15.27
N SER A 321 21.33 4.37 -15.25
CA SER A 321 20.09 4.22 -14.49
C SER A 321 19.69 2.75 -14.29
N ASN A 322 18.70 2.51 -13.42
CA ASN A 322 18.00 1.24 -13.18
C ASN A 322 16.77 1.04 -14.09
N ARG A 323 16.63 1.88 -15.12
CA ARG A 323 15.59 1.77 -16.15
C ARG A 323 15.91 0.61 -17.10
N LEU A 324 14.99 -0.35 -17.27
CA LEU A 324 15.15 -1.46 -18.23
C LEU A 324 15.10 -0.93 -19.66
N SER A 325 16.14 -1.15 -20.45
CA SER A 325 16.19 -0.74 -21.86
C SER A 325 15.50 -1.73 -22.78
N SER A 326 15.75 -3.03 -22.58
CA SER A 326 15.22 -4.08 -23.45
C SER A 326 15.23 -5.46 -22.79
N VAL A 327 14.36 -6.34 -23.28
CA VAL A 327 14.44 -7.79 -23.06
C VAL A 327 14.67 -8.46 -24.40
N SER A 328 15.67 -9.33 -24.51
CA SER A 328 16.02 -10.04 -25.74
C SER A 328 16.10 -11.55 -25.55
N GLN A 329 15.85 -12.31 -26.61
CA GLN A 329 16.02 -13.76 -26.65
C GLN A 329 16.79 -14.14 -27.92
N GLY A 330 17.90 -14.88 -27.77
CA GLY A 330 18.74 -15.26 -28.92
C GLY A 330 19.27 -14.06 -29.73
N GLY A 331 19.47 -12.90 -29.09
CA GLY A 331 19.87 -11.66 -29.75
C GLY A 331 18.71 -10.82 -30.33
N THR A 332 17.51 -11.38 -30.46
CA THR A 332 16.32 -10.66 -30.93
C THR A 332 15.65 -9.90 -29.78
N ALA A 333 15.44 -8.59 -29.94
CA ALA A 333 14.69 -7.80 -28.96
C ALA A 333 13.22 -8.22 -28.95
N LEU A 334 12.76 -8.77 -27.82
CA LEU A 334 11.36 -9.10 -27.56
C LEU A 334 10.63 -7.90 -26.94
N ARG A 335 11.34 -7.11 -26.13
CA ARG A 335 10.79 -5.89 -25.53
C ARG A 335 11.76 -4.73 -25.63
N SER A 336 11.23 -3.53 -25.85
CA SER A 336 11.97 -2.27 -25.76
C SER A 336 11.13 -1.21 -25.04
N PHE A 337 11.79 -0.37 -24.25
CA PHE A 337 11.12 0.56 -23.34
C PHE A 337 11.52 2.01 -23.62
N ALA A 338 10.56 2.91 -23.46
CA ALA A 338 10.78 4.35 -23.36
C ALA A 338 10.25 4.86 -22.03
N TYR A 339 10.86 5.94 -21.53
CA TYR A 339 10.54 6.54 -20.24
C TYR A 339 10.33 8.04 -20.39
N ASP A 340 9.48 8.61 -19.53
CA ASP A 340 9.51 10.05 -19.32
C ASP A 340 10.73 10.46 -18.47
N ALA A 341 10.94 11.77 -18.33
CA ALA A 341 12.05 12.30 -17.56
C ALA A 341 11.99 11.91 -16.07
N ALA A 342 10.79 11.66 -15.52
CA ALA A 342 10.57 11.21 -14.14
C ALA A 342 10.71 9.69 -13.96
N GLY A 343 11.04 8.95 -15.03
CA GLY A 343 11.31 7.50 -14.96
C GLY A 343 10.07 6.62 -15.02
N SER A 344 8.91 7.14 -15.43
CA SER A 344 7.74 6.30 -15.72
C SER A 344 7.83 5.73 -17.14
N VAL A 345 7.50 4.46 -17.32
CA VAL A 345 7.45 3.84 -18.66
C VAL A 345 6.34 4.51 -19.47
N THR A 346 6.70 5.07 -20.62
CA THR A 346 5.76 5.69 -21.59
C THR A 346 5.51 4.82 -22.82
N SER A 347 6.42 3.89 -23.10
CA SER A 347 6.24 2.88 -24.15
C SER A 347 6.91 1.57 -23.76
N ASP A 348 6.26 0.47 -24.11
CA ASP A 348 6.73 -0.90 -23.96
C ASP A 348 6.32 -1.68 -25.22
N THR A 349 7.26 -1.87 -26.13
CA THR A 349 7.01 -2.60 -27.37
C THR A 349 7.20 -4.07 -27.13
N ARG A 350 6.12 -4.87 -27.15
CA ARG A 350 6.16 -6.32 -26.94
C ARG A 350 6.02 -7.05 -28.26
N SER A 351 7.07 -7.73 -28.71
CA SER A 351 7.12 -8.49 -29.97
C SER A 351 6.56 -7.71 -31.16
N GLY A 352 6.98 -6.44 -31.29
CA GLY A 352 6.54 -5.53 -32.37
C GLY A 352 5.24 -4.76 -32.09
N THR A 353 4.47 -5.09 -31.04
CA THR A 353 3.27 -4.34 -30.66
C THR A 353 3.59 -3.30 -29.59
N ALA A 354 3.42 -2.02 -29.91
CA ALA A 354 3.63 -0.94 -28.94
C ALA A 354 2.47 -0.83 -27.93
N TYR A 355 2.81 -0.91 -26.64
CA TYR A 355 1.96 -0.50 -25.52
C TYR A 355 2.43 0.88 -25.09
N ALA A 356 1.64 1.92 -25.37
CA ALA A 356 1.95 3.29 -25.01
C ALA A 356 1.14 3.72 -23.77
N TYR A 357 1.80 4.40 -22.86
CA TYR A 357 1.24 4.88 -21.59
C TYR A 357 1.36 6.39 -21.51
N THR A 358 0.22 7.08 -21.47
CA THR A 358 0.20 8.52 -21.23
C THR A 358 0.22 8.75 -19.73
N ILE A 359 1.28 9.40 -19.24
CA ILE A 359 1.43 9.73 -17.82
C ILE A 359 0.82 11.10 -17.54
N SER A 360 -0.10 11.16 -16.58
CA SER A 360 -0.71 12.41 -16.13
C SER A 360 0.31 13.30 -15.42
N GLN A 361 -0.05 14.56 -15.24
CA GLN A 361 0.75 15.50 -14.44
C GLN A 361 0.82 15.08 -12.96
N ALA A 362 -0.09 14.23 -12.48
CA ALA A 362 0.01 13.59 -11.16
C ALA A 362 0.99 12.40 -11.12
N GLY A 363 1.64 12.06 -12.23
CA GLY A 363 2.61 10.95 -12.29
C GLY A 363 1.96 9.57 -12.37
N ARG A 364 0.68 9.49 -12.77
CA ARG A 364 -0.10 8.25 -12.89
C ARG A 364 -0.39 7.94 -14.35
N ILE A 365 -0.51 6.66 -14.72
CA ILE A 365 -0.97 6.31 -16.08
C ILE A 365 -2.41 6.81 -16.21
N ALA A 366 -2.69 7.69 -17.17
CA ALA A 366 -4.03 8.20 -17.46
C ALA A 366 -4.65 7.56 -18.69
N GLN A 367 -3.83 7.01 -19.59
CA GLN A 367 -4.30 6.32 -20.79
C GLN A 367 -3.34 5.21 -21.20
N VAL A 368 -3.91 4.13 -21.73
CA VAL A 368 -3.19 3.03 -22.37
C VAL A 368 -3.62 2.94 -23.82
N SER A 369 -2.67 2.85 -24.74
CA SER A 369 -2.90 2.56 -26.15
C SER A 369 -2.10 1.34 -26.57
N VAL A 370 -2.69 0.44 -27.35
CA VAL A 370 -2.03 -0.79 -27.84
C VAL A 370 -2.15 -0.83 -29.36
N GLY A 371 -1.01 -0.93 -30.05
CA GLY A 371 -0.96 -0.87 -31.51
C GLY A 371 -1.54 0.43 -32.08
N GLY A 372 -1.35 1.54 -31.38
CA GLY A 372 -1.88 2.87 -31.76
C GLY A 372 -3.36 3.10 -31.42
N SER A 373 -4.10 2.09 -30.96
CA SER A 373 -5.50 2.23 -30.55
C SER A 373 -5.63 2.47 -29.05
N VAL A 374 -6.34 3.51 -28.63
CA VAL A 374 -6.65 3.75 -27.21
C VAL A 374 -7.48 2.57 -26.67
N LYS A 375 -6.96 1.96 -25.62
CA LYS A 375 -7.50 0.77 -24.98
C LYS A 375 -8.13 1.07 -23.62
N ALA A 376 -7.58 2.02 -22.86
CA ALA A 376 -8.26 2.49 -21.66
C ALA A 376 -7.89 3.91 -21.26
N ASN A 377 -8.78 4.57 -20.53
CA ASN A 377 -8.53 5.78 -19.76
C ASN A 377 -8.72 5.51 -18.26
N TYR A 378 -7.92 6.19 -17.42
CA TYR A 378 -7.94 6.04 -15.97
C TYR A 378 -8.08 7.40 -15.27
N LEU A 379 -8.90 7.45 -14.22
CA LEU A 379 -8.97 8.59 -13.30
C LEU A 379 -8.78 8.11 -11.85
N TYR A 380 -8.11 8.94 -11.06
CA TYR A 380 -7.77 8.67 -9.67
C TYR A 380 -8.48 9.65 -8.74
N ASP A 381 -8.78 9.22 -7.53
CA ASP A 381 -9.23 10.12 -6.47
C ASP A 381 -8.07 10.93 -5.88
N GLY A 382 -8.38 11.91 -5.01
CA GLY A 382 -7.34 12.69 -4.33
C GLY A 382 -6.50 11.91 -3.31
N ARG A 383 -6.77 10.62 -3.07
CA ARG A 383 -5.91 9.67 -2.34
C ARG A 383 -5.06 8.80 -3.30
N ASN A 384 -5.03 9.15 -4.59
CA ASN A 384 -4.32 8.43 -5.65
C ASN A 384 -4.83 7.00 -5.90
N ARG A 385 -6.07 6.67 -5.50
CA ARG A 385 -6.71 5.39 -5.79
C ARG A 385 -7.45 5.45 -7.12
N LEU A 386 -7.29 4.43 -7.97
CA LEU A 386 -7.99 4.31 -9.25
C LEU A 386 -9.49 4.29 -9.00
N SER A 387 -10.20 5.35 -9.41
CA SER A 387 -11.65 5.48 -9.22
C SER A 387 -12.43 5.17 -10.48
N VAL A 388 -11.87 5.46 -11.66
CA VAL A 388 -12.54 5.22 -12.94
C VAL A 388 -11.58 4.48 -13.86
N ARG A 389 -12.06 3.39 -14.43
CA ARG A 389 -11.43 2.64 -15.52
C ARG A 389 -12.40 2.57 -16.67
N GLN A 390 -12.03 3.17 -17.80
CA GLN A 390 -12.83 3.13 -19.02
C GLN A 390 -12.09 2.35 -20.09
N THR A 391 -12.53 1.13 -20.42
CA THR A 391 -11.97 0.35 -21.53
C THR A 391 -12.67 0.69 -22.84
N LEU A 392 -11.88 0.80 -23.92
CA LEU A 392 -12.26 1.29 -25.23
C LEU A 392 -11.65 0.38 -26.30
N ASN A 393 -12.29 0.28 -27.46
CA ASN A 393 -11.77 -0.45 -28.63
C ASN A 393 -11.29 -1.89 -28.29
N MET A 394 -11.98 -2.57 -27.39
CA MET A 394 -11.71 -3.95 -26.97
C MET A 394 -12.99 -4.62 -26.46
N THR A 395 -12.91 -5.93 -26.24
CA THR A 395 -14.00 -6.70 -25.64
C THR A 395 -13.51 -7.33 -24.34
N PRO A 396 -14.16 -7.08 -23.19
CA PRO A 396 -15.26 -6.12 -23.01
C PRO A 396 -14.78 -4.66 -22.99
N SER A 397 -15.60 -3.74 -23.53
CA SER A 397 -15.43 -2.28 -23.36
C SER A 397 -16.52 -1.73 -22.45
N GLY A 398 -16.23 -0.63 -21.75
CA GLY A 398 -17.16 -0.02 -20.82
C GLY A 398 -16.47 0.82 -19.76
N THR A 399 -17.27 1.43 -18.90
CA THR A 399 -16.76 2.18 -17.74
C THR A 399 -17.04 1.40 -16.47
N THR A 400 -16.01 1.26 -15.65
CA THR A 400 -16.05 0.69 -14.30
C THR A 400 -15.65 1.76 -13.30
N HIS A 401 -16.47 1.97 -12.27
CA HIS A 401 -16.07 2.74 -11.10
C HIS A 401 -15.62 1.78 -10.00
N LEU A 402 -14.52 2.11 -9.34
CA LEU A 402 -14.01 1.36 -8.19
C LEU A 402 -14.29 2.16 -6.93
N ILE A 403 -15.14 1.62 -6.06
CA ILE A 403 -15.53 2.23 -4.80
C ILE A 403 -14.75 1.56 -3.67
N HIS A 404 -14.11 2.38 -2.85
CA HIS A 404 -13.23 1.92 -1.79
C HIS A 404 -13.86 2.12 -0.42
N ASP A 405 -13.38 1.40 0.59
CA ASP A 405 -13.67 1.70 1.99
C ASP A 405 -12.69 2.73 2.58
N VAL A 406 -12.88 3.02 3.87
CA VAL A 406 -12.00 3.88 4.68
C VAL A 406 -10.64 3.26 5.00
N TRP A 407 -10.45 1.96 4.69
CA TRP A 407 -9.19 1.23 4.79
C TRP A 407 -8.53 1.02 3.41
N ASP A 408 -9.05 1.69 2.37
CA ASP A 408 -8.55 1.70 1.00
C ASP A 408 -8.71 0.36 0.23
N HIS A 409 -9.53 -0.58 0.73
CA HIS A 409 -9.92 -1.77 -0.03
C HIS A 409 -10.94 -1.42 -1.11
N VAL A 410 -10.85 -2.05 -2.28
CA VAL A 410 -11.93 -2.02 -3.26
C VAL A 410 -13.11 -2.82 -2.71
N LEU A 411 -14.21 -2.15 -2.41
CA LEU A 411 -15.45 -2.78 -1.95
C LEU A 411 -16.35 -3.19 -3.11
N VAL A 412 -16.51 -2.30 -4.09
CA VAL A 412 -17.51 -2.47 -5.15
C VAL A 412 -16.94 -1.98 -6.47
N GLU A 413 -17.12 -2.79 -7.52
CA GLU A 413 -17.04 -2.35 -8.90
C GLU A 413 -18.47 -2.05 -9.39
N THR A 414 -18.70 -0.84 -9.91
CA THR A 414 -19.95 -0.49 -10.56
C THR A 414 -19.75 -0.21 -12.04
N ASN A 415 -20.78 -0.37 -12.86
CA ASN A 415 -20.75 0.14 -14.23
C ASN A 415 -20.82 1.69 -14.24
N GLY A 416 -20.70 2.30 -15.43
CA GLY A 416 -20.76 3.76 -15.60
C GLY A 416 -22.10 4.41 -15.20
N ALA A 417 -23.18 3.63 -15.07
CA ALA A 417 -24.48 4.08 -14.55
C ALA A 417 -24.58 3.97 -13.01
N GLY A 418 -23.54 3.46 -12.35
CA GLY A 418 -23.46 3.31 -10.91
C GLY A 418 -24.06 2.01 -10.35
N GLN A 419 -24.46 1.06 -11.21
CA GLN A 419 -24.98 -0.24 -10.76
C GLN A 419 -23.83 -1.17 -10.38
N ALA A 420 -23.89 -1.78 -9.18
CA ALA A 420 -22.91 -2.75 -8.73
C ALA A 420 -22.86 -3.97 -9.65
N VAL A 421 -21.68 -4.25 -10.21
CA VAL A 421 -21.41 -5.45 -11.02
C VAL A 421 -20.56 -6.46 -10.24
N ARG A 422 -19.86 -6.01 -9.20
CA ARG A 422 -19.12 -6.89 -8.30
C ARG A 422 -18.94 -6.26 -6.94
N GLU A 423 -19.05 -7.07 -5.89
CA GLU A 423 -18.82 -6.61 -4.51
C GLU A 423 -17.91 -7.58 -3.77
N TYR A 424 -17.04 -7.07 -2.93
CA TYR A 424 -16.02 -7.83 -2.20
C TYR A 424 -16.30 -7.77 -0.72
N ILE A 425 -16.23 -8.91 -0.05
CA ILE A 425 -16.42 -9.04 1.40
C ILE A 425 -15.06 -9.33 2.03
N TRP A 426 -14.67 -8.48 2.97
CA TRP A 426 -13.35 -8.47 3.58
C TRP A 426 -13.39 -8.91 5.04
N LEU A 427 -12.37 -9.66 5.45
CA LEU A 427 -12.03 -9.99 6.84
C LEU A 427 -10.66 -9.36 7.16
N GLY A 428 -10.65 -8.17 7.76
CA GLY A 428 -9.43 -7.36 7.79
C GLY A 428 -8.97 -7.07 6.37
N ASP A 429 -7.70 -7.36 6.06
CA ASP A 429 -7.12 -7.16 4.73
C ASP A 429 -7.24 -8.39 3.81
N LEU A 430 -7.98 -9.43 4.23
CA LEU A 430 -8.18 -10.66 3.46
C LEU A 430 -9.57 -10.67 2.79
N PRO A 431 -9.66 -10.80 1.45
CA PRO A 431 -10.94 -11.01 0.80
C PRO A 431 -11.43 -12.43 1.08
N VAL A 432 -12.66 -12.57 1.60
CA VAL A 432 -13.25 -13.87 1.98
C VAL A 432 -14.41 -14.29 1.11
N ALA A 433 -15.04 -13.34 0.40
CA ALA A 433 -16.06 -13.64 -0.61
C ALA A 433 -16.18 -12.54 -1.65
N VAL A 434 -16.72 -12.90 -2.80
CA VAL A 434 -17.11 -12.02 -3.89
C VAL A 434 -18.55 -12.29 -4.29
N LEU A 435 -19.32 -11.24 -4.51
CA LEU A 435 -20.64 -11.27 -5.10
C LEU A 435 -20.49 -10.83 -6.56
N ASP A 436 -20.59 -11.77 -7.49
CA ASP A 436 -20.46 -11.50 -8.92
C ASP A 436 -21.81 -11.20 -9.55
N GLY A 437 -22.06 -9.91 -9.81
CA GLY A 437 -23.27 -9.39 -10.44
C GLY A 437 -23.08 -9.02 -11.90
N SER A 438 -21.98 -9.41 -12.53
CA SER A 438 -21.68 -9.03 -13.92
C SER A 438 -22.76 -9.48 -14.91
N ALA A 439 -23.38 -10.63 -14.69
CA ALA A 439 -24.52 -11.12 -15.48
C ALA A 439 -25.88 -10.72 -14.90
N THR A 440 -26.04 -10.75 -13.58
CA THR A 440 -27.30 -10.49 -12.87
C THR A 440 -27.08 -9.55 -11.66
N PRO A 441 -26.98 -8.22 -11.88
CA PRO A 441 -26.64 -7.26 -10.83
C PRO A 441 -27.54 -7.28 -9.59
N THR A 442 -28.83 -7.57 -9.78
CA THR A 442 -29.83 -7.63 -8.69
C THR A 442 -29.80 -8.93 -7.91
N ASN A 443 -29.24 -10.00 -8.48
CA ASN A 443 -29.09 -11.31 -7.84
C ASN A 443 -27.73 -11.92 -8.23
N PRO A 444 -26.63 -11.43 -7.64
CA PRO A 444 -25.29 -11.88 -7.99
C PRO A 444 -24.98 -13.23 -7.40
N THR A 445 -24.04 -13.91 -8.04
CA THR A 445 -23.53 -15.19 -7.57
C THR A 445 -22.54 -14.97 -6.43
N LEU A 446 -22.84 -15.51 -5.25
CA LEU A 446 -21.90 -15.53 -4.12
C LEU A 446 -20.85 -16.63 -4.31
N LEU A 447 -19.58 -16.24 -4.25
CA LEU A 447 -18.43 -17.13 -4.31
C LEU A 447 -17.49 -16.83 -3.13
N TRP A 448 -17.01 -17.86 -2.45
CA TRP A 448 -16.03 -17.73 -1.38
C TRP A 448 -14.63 -17.68 -1.96
N VAL A 449 -13.82 -16.76 -1.45
CA VAL A 449 -12.42 -16.55 -1.87
C VAL A 449 -11.51 -17.31 -0.90
N HIS A 450 -10.65 -18.16 -1.45
CA HIS A 450 -9.59 -18.82 -0.69
C HIS A 450 -8.24 -18.37 -1.22
N ALA A 451 -7.41 -17.85 -0.32
CA ALA A 451 -6.12 -17.27 -0.63
C ALA A 451 -4.97 -18.16 -0.17
N ASP A 452 -3.80 -17.97 -0.78
CA ASP A 452 -2.55 -18.58 -0.35
C ASP A 452 -1.98 -17.94 0.93
N HIS A 453 -0.79 -18.37 1.32
CA HIS A 453 -0.09 -17.86 2.49
C HIS A 453 0.25 -16.36 2.40
N LEU A 454 0.30 -15.79 1.19
CA LEU A 454 0.53 -14.37 0.96
C LEU A 454 -0.76 -13.55 0.99
N GLY A 455 -1.93 -14.19 1.10
CA GLY A 455 -3.22 -13.53 0.95
C GLY A 455 -3.61 -13.28 -0.51
N ARG A 456 -2.92 -13.90 -1.48
CA ARG A 456 -3.30 -13.86 -2.90
C ARG A 456 -4.40 -14.89 -3.18
N PRO A 457 -5.54 -14.50 -3.78
CA PRO A 457 -6.59 -15.45 -4.15
C PRO A 457 -6.10 -16.56 -5.08
N GLU A 458 -6.39 -17.82 -4.76
CA GLU A 458 -6.07 -18.97 -5.62
C GLU A 458 -7.33 -19.73 -6.07
N LEU A 459 -8.40 -19.70 -5.27
CA LEU A 459 -9.62 -20.45 -5.52
C LEU A 459 -10.87 -19.61 -5.24
N LEU A 460 -11.89 -19.79 -6.07
CA LEU A 460 -13.27 -19.43 -5.76
C LEU A 460 -14.12 -20.69 -5.65
N THR A 461 -14.91 -20.82 -4.60
CA THR A 461 -15.90 -21.90 -4.47
C THR A 461 -17.33 -21.39 -4.31
N ASP A 462 -18.30 -22.15 -4.79
CA ASP A 462 -19.73 -21.84 -4.59
C ASP A 462 -20.28 -22.43 -3.26
N ALA A 463 -21.59 -22.28 -3.04
CA ALA A 463 -22.28 -22.85 -1.89
C ALA A 463 -22.25 -24.38 -1.84
N SER A 464 -22.10 -25.03 -3.00
CA SER A 464 -21.92 -26.48 -3.16
C SER A 464 -20.45 -26.91 -3.02
N LYS A 465 -19.56 -25.99 -2.58
CA LYS A 465 -18.11 -26.21 -2.40
C LYS A 465 -17.37 -26.53 -3.72
N SER A 466 -18.02 -26.31 -4.86
CA SER A 466 -17.43 -26.57 -6.17
C SER A 466 -16.52 -25.42 -6.58
N ILE A 467 -15.32 -25.74 -7.09
CA ILE A 467 -14.37 -24.74 -7.61
C ILE A 467 -14.96 -24.09 -8.87
N LYS A 468 -15.12 -22.77 -8.85
CA LYS A 468 -15.60 -21.96 -9.99
C LYS A 468 -14.51 -21.14 -10.64
N TRP A 469 -13.39 -20.97 -9.96
CA TRP A 469 -12.20 -20.33 -10.48
C TRP A 469 -10.99 -20.88 -9.72
N LYS A 470 -9.94 -21.27 -10.44
CA LYS A 470 -8.65 -21.64 -9.86
C LYS A 470 -7.56 -20.96 -10.66
N ALA A 471 -6.65 -20.28 -9.97
CA ALA A 471 -5.45 -19.71 -10.58
C ALA A 471 -4.19 -20.43 -10.10
N GLN A 472 -3.26 -20.63 -11.03
CA GLN A 472 -1.88 -21.01 -10.73
C GLN A 472 -0.96 -19.87 -11.18
N TYR A 473 0.03 -19.57 -10.35
CA TYR A 473 0.92 -18.44 -10.55
C TYR A 473 2.37 -18.86 -10.64
N GLU A 474 3.12 -18.16 -11.48
CA GLU A 474 4.58 -18.08 -11.39
C GLU A 474 4.99 -17.25 -10.15
N PRO A 475 6.25 -17.34 -9.70
CA PRO A 475 6.68 -16.71 -8.45
C PRO A 475 6.44 -15.21 -8.41
N PHE A 476 6.69 -14.50 -9.50
CA PHE A 476 6.48 -13.04 -9.62
C PHE A 476 5.03 -12.65 -9.94
N GLY A 477 4.08 -13.58 -9.82
CA GLY A 477 2.64 -13.30 -9.93
C GLY A 477 2.06 -13.38 -11.34
N THR A 478 2.88 -13.73 -12.35
CA THR A 478 2.36 -14.04 -13.69
C THR A 478 1.42 -15.23 -13.59
N VAL A 479 0.23 -15.10 -14.18
CA VAL A 479 -0.74 -16.18 -14.23
C VAL A 479 -0.22 -17.25 -15.19
N TRP A 480 0.03 -18.44 -14.67
CA TRP A 480 0.34 -19.62 -15.48
C TRP A 480 -0.92 -20.20 -16.09
N SER A 481 -1.97 -20.36 -15.28
CA SER A 481 -3.26 -20.86 -15.73
C SER A 481 -4.39 -20.30 -14.88
N ILE A 482 -5.55 -20.11 -15.51
CA ILE A 482 -6.83 -19.91 -14.84
C ILE A 482 -7.80 -20.94 -15.40
N THR A 483 -8.53 -21.63 -14.54
CA THR A 483 -9.59 -22.57 -14.93
C THR A 483 -10.90 -22.25 -14.22
N GLY A 484 -12.02 -22.64 -14.83
CA GLY A 484 -13.37 -22.42 -14.28
C GLY A 484 -14.15 -21.27 -14.94
N PRO A 485 -15.48 -21.21 -14.74
CA PRO A 485 -16.36 -20.24 -15.41
C PRO A 485 -16.39 -18.84 -14.78
N ALA A 486 -15.94 -18.68 -13.52
CA ALA A 486 -15.90 -17.37 -12.88
C ALA A 486 -14.61 -16.62 -13.23
N ALA A 487 -14.53 -15.32 -12.90
CA ALA A 487 -13.35 -14.50 -13.17
C ALA A 487 -13.00 -13.62 -11.98
N LEU A 488 -11.72 -13.53 -11.62
CA LEU A 488 -11.21 -12.65 -10.57
C LEU A 488 -9.97 -11.88 -11.02
N GLN A 489 -9.98 -10.56 -10.84
CA GLN A 489 -8.87 -9.68 -11.25
C GLN A 489 -7.87 -9.40 -10.13
N MET A 490 -8.18 -9.74 -8.88
CA MET A 490 -7.21 -9.67 -7.79
C MET A 490 -5.96 -10.52 -8.12
N ARG A 491 -4.78 -10.00 -7.77
CA ARG A 491 -3.48 -10.71 -7.88
C ARG A 491 -2.86 -10.77 -6.48
N PHE A 492 -1.58 -10.43 -6.32
CA PHE A 492 -1.04 -10.21 -4.99
C PHE A 492 -1.91 -9.21 -4.19
N PRO A 493 -1.83 -9.22 -2.85
CA PRO A 493 -2.53 -8.21 -2.04
C PRO A 493 -2.37 -6.80 -2.63
N GLY A 494 -3.46 -6.05 -2.71
CA GLY A 494 -3.50 -4.70 -3.30
C GLY A 494 -3.54 -4.63 -4.83
N GLN A 495 -3.30 -5.73 -5.55
CA GLN A 495 -3.15 -5.73 -7.00
C GLN A 495 -4.42 -6.11 -7.76
N TRP A 496 -4.76 -5.33 -8.80
CA TRP A 496 -5.85 -5.60 -9.75
C TRP A 496 -5.33 -5.68 -11.18
N PHE A 497 -5.54 -6.82 -11.84
CA PHE A 497 -5.13 -7.01 -13.22
C PHE A 497 -5.99 -6.21 -14.21
N GLN A 498 -5.31 -5.58 -15.16
CA GLN A 498 -5.89 -4.78 -16.22
C GLN A 498 -5.53 -5.41 -17.57
N ILE A 499 -6.49 -6.10 -18.18
CA ILE A 499 -6.29 -6.82 -19.44
C ILE A 499 -5.85 -5.91 -20.60
N GLU A 500 -6.26 -4.65 -20.58
CA GLU A 500 -5.93 -3.64 -21.59
C GLU A 500 -4.45 -3.30 -21.69
N SER A 501 -3.71 -3.45 -20.58
CA SER A 501 -2.31 -3.08 -20.44
C SER A 501 -1.43 -4.30 -20.22
N GLY A 502 -2.02 -5.40 -19.75
CA GLY A 502 -1.30 -6.56 -19.23
C GLY A 502 -0.57 -6.27 -17.92
N LEU A 503 -0.89 -5.16 -17.24
CA LEU A 503 -0.30 -4.76 -15.96
C LEU A 503 -1.29 -5.03 -14.82
N ALA A 504 -0.77 -5.11 -13.60
CA ALA A 504 -1.57 -5.04 -12.39
C ALA A 504 -1.49 -3.63 -11.79
N TYR A 505 -2.63 -2.95 -11.65
CA TYR A 505 -2.74 -1.75 -10.83
C TYR A 505 -2.46 -2.12 -9.37
N ASN A 506 -1.56 -1.40 -8.70
CA ASN A 506 -1.22 -1.58 -7.30
C ASN A 506 -1.13 -0.21 -6.61
N TRP A 507 -2.28 0.35 -6.28
CA TRP A 507 -2.50 1.67 -5.67
C TRP A 507 -1.61 2.81 -6.14
N TRP A 508 -0.36 2.92 -5.71
CA TRP A 508 0.57 3.98 -6.13
C TRP A 508 1.26 3.73 -7.47
N ARG A 509 1.36 2.48 -7.91
CA ARG A 509 2.11 2.08 -9.13
C ARG A 509 1.34 1.04 -9.96
N HIS A 510 1.87 0.72 -11.13
CA HIS A 510 1.46 -0.44 -11.93
C HIS A 510 2.62 -1.42 -12.03
N TYR A 511 2.31 -2.68 -11.73
CA TYR A 511 3.23 -3.80 -11.68
C TYR A 511 3.15 -4.64 -12.96
N ASP A 512 4.30 -4.96 -13.54
CA ASP A 512 4.43 -5.93 -14.62
C ASP A 512 4.96 -7.24 -14.05
N SER A 513 4.07 -8.22 -13.89
CA SER A 513 4.42 -9.54 -13.34
C SER A 513 5.35 -10.33 -14.25
N THR A 514 5.33 -10.07 -15.56
CA THR A 514 6.19 -10.77 -16.53
C THR A 514 7.65 -10.34 -16.41
N LEU A 515 7.90 -9.14 -15.87
CA LEU A 515 9.24 -8.63 -15.59
C LEU A 515 9.61 -8.70 -14.11
N GLY A 516 8.64 -8.89 -13.22
CA GLY A 516 8.86 -8.85 -11.77
C GLY A 516 9.15 -7.45 -11.23
N ARG A 517 8.60 -6.39 -11.83
CA ARG A 517 8.92 -5.00 -11.46
C ARG A 517 7.78 -4.02 -11.72
N TYR A 518 7.86 -2.86 -11.07
CA TYR A 518 6.98 -1.72 -11.35
C TYR A 518 7.38 -0.96 -12.61
N THR A 519 6.38 -0.29 -13.19
CA THR A 519 6.51 0.57 -14.38
C THR A 519 6.75 2.04 -14.05
N GLN A 520 6.60 2.43 -12.79
CA GLN A 520 6.96 3.75 -12.27
C GLN A 520 8.00 3.62 -11.16
N VAL A 521 8.80 4.67 -11.01
CA VAL A 521 9.67 4.89 -9.84
C VAL A 521 8.81 4.96 -8.59
N ASP A 522 9.30 4.37 -7.50
CA ASP A 522 8.69 4.53 -6.19
C ASP A 522 8.50 6.02 -5.80
N PRO A 523 7.26 6.46 -5.53
CA PRO A 523 6.99 7.83 -5.10
C PRO A 523 7.74 8.25 -3.83
N MET A 524 8.03 7.31 -2.92
CA MET A 524 8.69 7.57 -1.64
C MET A 524 10.19 7.90 -1.76
N GLY A 525 10.85 7.54 -2.86
CA GLY A 525 12.29 7.77 -3.00
C GLY A 525 13.18 6.73 -2.28
N ILE A 526 14.51 6.93 -2.29
CA ILE A 526 15.49 6.05 -1.62
C ILE A 526 15.79 6.48 -0.17
N ASN A 527 15.63 7.76 0.20
CA ASN A 527 15.93 8.25 1.54
C ASN A 527 14.70 8.84 2.25
N GLN A 528 14.22 8.13 3.26
CA GLN A 528 13.28 8.65 4.26
C GLN A 528 14.07 9.31 5.40
N GLY A 529 14.74 10.43 5.10
CA GLY A 529 15.33 11.31 6.12
C GLY A 529 14.23 12.09 6.86
N PRO A 530 14.45 12.49 8.12
CA PRO A 530 13.40 13.09 8.94
C PRO A 530 13.07 14.49 8.42
N ARG A 531 11.76 14.75 8.24
CA ARG A 531 11.09 16.01 7.81
C ARG A 531 10.89 16.19 6.30
N GLY A 532 10.29 15.19 5.64
CA GLY A 532 9.44 15.45 4.49
C GLY A 532 8.11 16.12 4.90
N PRO A 533 7.40 16.80 3.97
CA PRO A 533 6.08 17.32 4.26
C PRO A 533 5.14 16.18 4.67
N GLN A 534 4.42 16.38 5.78
CA GLN A 534 3.53 15.45 6.51
C GLN A 534 2.45 14.69 5.69
N TRP A 535 2.42 14.83 4.37
CA TRP A 535 1.50 14.10 3.49
C TRP A 535 2.21 13.06 2.61
N ALA A 536 3.54 13.07 2.56
CA ALA A 536 4.38 12.01 1.97
C ALA A 536 5.23 11.27 3.04
N SER A 537 5.18 11.73 4.29
CA SER A 537 5.83 11.08 5.43
C SER A 537 5.00 11.30 6.70
N THR A 538 4.01 10.44 6.94
CA THR A 538 3.53 10.18 8.31
C THR A 538 4.07 8.83 8.73
N ASP A 539 5.26 8.91 9.35
CA ASP A 539 5.93 7.82 10.07
C ASP A 539 6.02 6.50 9.29
N ALA A 540 6.76 6.53 8.17
CA ALA A 540 7.32 5.33 7.60
C ALA A 540 8.27 4.69 8.64
N PRO A 541 8.27 3.35 8.80
CA PRO A 541 9.29 2.68 9.60
C PRO A 541 10.68 3.11 9.11
N PRO A 542 11.67 3.18 10.01
CA PRO A 542 13.06 3.40 9.60
C PRO A 542 13.38 2.37 8.51
N ALA A 543 14.08 2.83 7.48
CA ALA A 543 14.60 1.99 6.41
C ALA A 543 15.03 0.64 7.01
N THR A 544 14.42 -0.46 6.56
CA THR A 544 15.21 -1.69 6.57
C THR A 544 16.41 -1.32 5.71
N SER A 545 17.56 -1.38 6.35
CA SER A 545 18.86 -0.94 5.89
C SER A 545 19.22 -1.43 4.50
N ASP A 546 18.49 -2.39 3.96
CA ASP A 546 19.05 -3.33 3.02
C ASP A 546 19.26 -2.71 1.64
N GLY A 547 18.49 -1.70 1.20
CA GLY A 547 18.82 -0.95 -0.02
C GLY A 547 19.13 -1.84 -1.24
N ILE A 548 18.63 -3.09 -1.23
CA ILE A 548 18.97 -4.15 -2.20
C ILE A 548 18.25 -3.91 -3.51
N GLU A 549 17.19 -3.10 -3.54
CA GLU A 549 16.38 -2.88 -4.74
C GLU A 549 16.39 -1.43 -5.20
N GLY A 550 16.63 -1.24 -6.49
CA GLY A 550 16.35 0.03 -7.18
C GLY A 550 14.85 0.37 -7.16
N TYR A 551 14.51 1.61 -7.53
CA TYR A 551 13.16 2.21 -7.48
C TYR A 551 12.01 1.42 -8.13
N TYR A 552 12.29 0.34 -8.85
CA TYR A 552 11.33 -0.45 -9.62
C TYR A 552 11.11 -1.86 -9.07
N GLY A 553 11.90 -2.30 -8.08
CA GLY A 553 11.83 -3.66 -7.53
C GLY A 553 10.47 -4.01 -6.92
N TYR A 554 10.15 -5.30 -6.89
CA TYR A 554 8.98 -5.82 -6.20
C TYR A 554 9.42 -6.77 -5.10
N ALA A 555 9.09 -6.41 -3.87
CA ALA A 555 9.12 -7.28 -2.70
C ALA A 555 10.45 -8.02 -2.49
N HIS A 556 11.61 -7.38 -2.64
CA HIS A 556 12.87 -8.06 -2.33
C HIS A 556 13.51 -8.81 -3.51
N GLN A 557 12.86 -8.87 -4.68
CA GLN A 557 12.97 -10.00 -5.61
C GLN A 557 12.64 -11.34 -4.93
N SER A 558 11.83 -11.31 -3.86
CA SER A 558 11.45 -12.47 -3.03
C SER A 558 9.91 -12.61 -2.95
N PRO A 559 9.20 -12.67 -4.09
CA PRO A 559 7.74 -12.58 -4.13
C PRO A 559 7.01 -13.80 -3.54
N SER A 560 7.73 -14.90 -3.28
CA SER A 560 7.24 -16.09 -2.56
C SER A 560 7.11 -15.88 -1.06
N MET A 561 7.79 -14.85 -0.53
CA MET A 561 7.90 -14.53 0.90
C MET A 561 7.18 -13.23 1.25
N ASN A 562 7.25 -12.27 0.34
CA ASN A 562 6.93 -10.87 0.60
C ASN A 562 5.89 -10.37 -0.40
N THR A 563 5.06 -9.44 0.06
CA THR A 563 4.10 -8.72 -0.78
C THR A 563 4.25 -7.22 -0.57
N ASP A 564 3.85 -6.44 -1.57
CA ASP A 564 3.67 -5.00 -1.48
C ASP A 564 2.21 -4.69 -1.81
N SER A 565 1.42 -4.40 -0.78
CA SER A 565 -0.03 -4.19 -0.90
C SER A 565 -0.43 -2.78 -1.35
N THR A 566 0.53 -1.86 -1.48
CA THR A 566 0.24 -0.46 -1.79
C THR A 566 0.98 0.04 -3.03
N GLY A 567 1.98 -0.70 -3.51
CA GLY A 567 2.89 -0.18 -4.51
C GLY A 567 3.87 0.84 -3.94
N LEU A 568 4.25 0.76 -2.66
CA LEU A 568 5.25 1.61 -2.03
C LEU A 568 6.35 0.76 -1.37
N PHE A 569 7.59 1.25 -1.39
CA PHE A 569 8.77 0.56 -0.88
C PHE A 569 8.70 0.26 0.63
N ALA A 570 7.83 0.95 1.37
CA ALA A 570 7.58 0.65 2.76
C ALA A 570 6.61 -0.53 2.86
N VAL A 571 7.14 -1.63 3.39
CA VAL A 571 6.43 -2.84 3.84
C VAL A 571 6.37 -3.97 2.78
N ALA A 572 7.52 -4.61 2.54
CA ALA A 572 7.52 -6.06 2.35
C ALA A 572 7.04 -6.69 3.66
N VAL A 573 5.77 -7.13 3.76
CA VAL A 573 5.32 -7.95 4.89
C VAL A 573 5.84 -9.36 4.63
N PRO A 574 6.72 -9.92 5.47
CA PRO A 574 7.04 -11.33 5.38
C PRO A 574 5.77 -12.09 5.76
N ALA A 575 5.10 -12.70 4.80
CA ALA A 575 3.89 -13.48 5.04
C ALA A 575 4.15 -14.69 5.97
N ILE A 576 5.42 -15.09 6.08
CA ILE A 576 5.88 -16.22 6.91
C ILE A 576 6.17 -15.81 8.35
N CYS A 577 6.41 -14.52 8.62
CA CYS A 577 6.59 -14.01 9.97
C CYS A 577 5.27 -13.46 10.50
N GLY A 578 4.58 -14.27 11.30
CA GLY A 578 3.47 -13.80 12.12
C GLY A 578 3.92 -12.64 13.00
N ALA A 579 3.08 -11.61 13.11
CA ALA A 579 3.31 -10.47 13.98
C ALA A 579 3.63 -10.92 15.42
N ASN A 580 4.91 -10.90 15.81
CA ASN A 580 5.34 -10.98 17.21
C ASN A 580 6.54 -10.02 17.39
N PRO A 581 6.41 -8.96 18.20
CA PRO A 581 7.37 -7.85 18.28
C PRO A 581 8.69 -8.14 19.01
N LEU A 582 9.07 -9.41 19.21
CA LEU A 582 10.27 -9.78 19.96
C LEU A 582 11.22 -10.77 19.26
N VAL A 583 10.90 -11.26 18.06
CA VAL A 583 11.80 -12.17 17.31
C VAL A 583 12.12 -11.69 15.88
N CYS A 584 11.38 -10.70 15.36
CA CYS A 584 11.84 -9.86 14.25
C CYS A 584 11.97 -8.43 14.76
N ALA A 585 13.17 -8.04 15.17
CA ALA A 585 13.45 -6.66 15.54
C ALA A 585 13.15 -5.73 14.34
N GLY A 586 12.10 -4.90 14.45
CA GLY A 586 12.01 -3.63 13.72
C GLY A 586 10.82 -3.39 12.79
N ALA A 587 10.25 -4.37 12.08
CA ALA A 587 9.45 -4.05 10.88
C ALA A 587 7.92 -4.27 10.96
N ALA A 588 7.42 -5.27 11.69
CA ALA A 588 6.01 -5.70 11.52
C ALA A 588 4.99 -4.96 12.41
N SER A 589 5.35 -4.50 13.61
CA SER A 589 4.44 -3.67 14.45
C SER A 589 4.31 -2.24 13.94
N ALA A 590 5.24 -1.81 13.09
CA ALA A 590 5.18 -0.54 12.40
C ALA A 590 4.25 -0.58 11.18
N ALA A 591 4.05 -1.73 10.52
CA ALA A 591 3.25 -1.84 9.30
C ALA A 591 1.73 -1.72 9.54
N ALA A 592 1.16 -2.47 10.49
CA ALA A 592 -0.26 -2.34 10.85
C ALA A 592 -0.57 -0.99 11.52
N ALA A 593 0.40 -0.44 12.27
CA ALA A 593 0.32 0.91 12.82
C ALA A 593 0.53 2.00 11.76
N ALA A 594 1.31 1.76 10.71
CA ALA A 594 1.54 2.70 9.60
C ALA A 594 0.34 2.74 8.66
N ILE A 595 -0.29 1.61 8.33
CA ILE A 595 -1.54 1.57 7.55
C ILE A 595 -2.67 2.26 8.33
N ALA A 596 -2.82 1.98 9.62
CA ALA A 596 -3.76 2.70 10.48
C ALA A 596 -3.42 4.21 10.59
N LYS A 597 -2.14 4.60 10.59
CA LYS A 597 -1.67 5.99 10.66
C LYS A 597 -1.62 6.73 9.31
N ILE A 598 -1.68 6.04 8.17
CA ILE A 598 -1.89 6.64 6.85
C ILE A 598 -3.35 7.10 6.73
N CYS A 599 -4.28 6.37 7.36
CA CYS A 599 -5.71 6.74 7.42
C CYS A 599 -6.06 7.71 8.57
N GLU A 600 -5.41 7.62 9.74
CA GLU A 600 -5.76 8.45 10.91
C GLU A 600 -5.70 9.97 10.70
N PRO A 601 -4.71 10.61 10.05
CA PRO A 601 -4.64 12.07 9.98
C PRO A 601 -5.71 12.69 9.07
N TYR A 602 -6.32 11.90 8.18
CA TYR A 602 -7.43 12.37 7.34
C TYR A 602 -8.78 12.33 8.06
N LEU A 603 -8.95 11.44 9.04
CA LEU A 603 -10.26 11.14 9.64
C LEU A 603 -10.32 11.44 11.15
N MET A 604 -9.19 11.51 11.82
CA MET A 604 -9.08 11.89 13.22
C MET A 604 -7.93 12.87 13.39
N GLY A 605 -8.27 14.16 13.53
CA GLY A 605 -7.34 15.11 14.12
C GLY A 605 -6.98 14.64 15.53
N LYS A 606 -5.85 13.92 15.66
CA LYS A 606 -5.23 13.76 16.97
C LYS A 606 -4.94 15.18 17.46
N LYS A 607 -5.62 15.59 18.54
CA LYS A 607 -5.11 16.67 19.38
C LYS A 607 -3.73 16.22 19.81
N SER A 608 -2.72 16.74 19.14
CA SER A 608 -1.34 16.68 19.61
C SER A 608 -1.33 17.33 20.99
N GLY A 609 -1.45 16.52 22.05
CA GLY A 609 -1.17 16.90 23.42
C GLY A 609 0.32 17.12 23.67
N LYS A 610 1.08 17.50 22.63
CA LYS A 610 2.45 17.97 22.76
C LYS A 610 2.40 19.49 22.87
N GLU A 611 2.66 19.96 24.09
CA GLU A 611 3.01 21.34 24.41
C GLU A 611 3.94 21.89 23.34
N LYS A 612 3.51 22.93 22.64
CA LYS A 612 4.30 23.56 21.59
C LYS A 612 5.40 24.36 22.25
N ALA A 613 6.55 24.45 21.60
CA ALA A 613 7.73 25.11 22.13
C ALA A 613 7.61 26.65 22.27
N ASN A 614 6.41 27.22 22.05
CA ASN A 614 6.07 28.63 22.27
C ASN A 614 5.08 28.81 23.45
N ASP A 615 4.68 27.70 24.09
CA ASP A 615 3.71 27.72 25.18
C ASP A 615 4.46 28.07 26.47
N ILE A 616 4.44 29.36 26.82
CA ILE A 616 4.66 29.77 28.21
C ILE A 616 3.34 29.58 28.97
N PRO A 617 3.38 29.19 30.25
CA PRO A 617 2.17 29.20 31.06
C PRO A 617 1.47 30.57 30.95
N SER A 618 0.15 30.58 30.80
CA SER A 618 -0.63 31.81 30.54
C SER A 618 -0.38 32.91 31.56
N TRP A 619 -0.08 32.55 32.81
CA TRP A 619 0.26 33.50 33.89
C TRP A 619 1.61 34.20 33.72
N ALA A 620 2.51 33.66 32.89
CA ALA A 620 3.83 34.21 32.60
C ALA A 620 3.88 34.97 31.26
N GLU A 621 2.74 35.11 30.58
CA GLU A 621 2.66 35.90 29.34
C GLU A 621 3.12 37.35 29.55
N GLY A 622 3.97 37.83 28.65
CA GLY A 622 4.55 39.18 28.70
C GLY A 622 5.82 39.33 29.54
N LYS A 623 6.23 38.31 30.32
CA LYS A 623 7.51 38.31 31.04
C LYS A 623 8.67 38.01 30.07
N LYS A 624 9.80 38.70 30.22
CA LYS A 624 11.01 38.50 29.41
C LYS A 624 12.24 38.37 30.31
N PRO A 625 13.26 37.58 29.94
CA PRO A 625 14.52 37.57 30.63
C PRO A 625 15.21 38.94 30.54
N GLU A 626 15.92 39.32 31.60
CA GLU A 626 16.77 40.50 31.61
C GLU A 626 18.04 40.25 30.75
N PRO A 627 18.67 41.29 30.16
CA PRO A 627 19.89 41.10 29.38
C PRO A 627 20.98 40.37 30.16
N GLY A 628 21.42 39.22 29.64
CA GLY A 628 22.44 38.37 30.28
C GLY A 628 21.91 37.38 31.33
N GLN A 629 20.59 37.35 31.59
CA GLN A 629 19.97 36.38 32.50
C GLN A 629 19.84 35.01 31.82
N SER A 630 20.29 33.94 32.49
CA SER A 630 20.10 32.58 31.95
C SER A 630 18.61 32.17 32.01
N GLY A 631 18.17 31.28 31.11
CA GLY A 631 16.80 30.80 31.14
C GLY A 631 16.46 30.07 32.44
N ARG A 632 17.45 29.43 33.08
CA ARG A 632 17.28 28.84 34.42
C ARG A 632 16.99 29.93 35.46
N ASP A 633 17.76 31.01 35.49
CA ASP A 633 17.55 32.09 36.48
C ASP A 633 16.22 32.81 36.26
N PHE A 634 15.82 32.97 34.99
CA PHE A 634 14.51 33.48 34.62
C PHE A 634 13.37 32.58 35.13
N ALA A 635 13.49 31.27 34.94
CA ALA A 635 12.50 30.30 35.43
C ALA A 635 12.47 30.24 36.97
N ASP A 636 13.62 30.24 37.63
CA ASP A 636 13.72 30.22 39.09
C ASP A 636 13.07 31.47 39.71
N LYS A 637 13.31 32.65 39.13
CA LYS A 637 12.69 33.93 39.56
C LYS A 637 11.17 33.84 39.49
N LEU A 638 10.62 33.46 38.34
CA LEU A 638 9.16 33.38 38.14
C LEU A 638 8.50 32.28 38.98
N MET A 639 9.15 31.13 39.15
CA MET A 639 8.64 30.05 39.99
C MET A 639 8.70 30.41 41.48
N ASN A 640 9.73 31.13 41.93
CA ASN A 640 9.82 31.66 43.29
C ASN A 640 8.76 32.75 43.54
N ASP A 641 8.52 33.65 42.58
CA ASP A 641 7.50 34.70 42.69
C ASP A 641 6.09 34.10 42.79
N LYS A 642 5.81 33.00 42.06
CA LYS A 642 4.49 32.36 42.04
C LYS A 642 4.26 31.42 43.23
N TYR A 643 5.23 30.57 43.57
CA TYR A 643 5.04 29.47 44.52
C TYR A 643 5.76 29.68 45.86
N GLY A 644 6.68 30.64 45.94
CA GLY A 644 7.57 30.81 47.08
C GLY A 644 8.82 29.92 46.97
N LYS A 645 9.95 30.43 47.47
CA LYS A 645 11.24 29.74 47.42
C LYS A 645 11.18 28.43 48.22
N GLY A 646 11.48 27.32 47.54
CA GLY A 646 11.49 25.97 48.14
C GLY A 646 10.18 25.18 48.01
N ASN A 647 9.11 25.77 47.47
CA ASN A 647 7.79 25.14 47.34
C ASN A 647 7.51 24.56 45.94
N TRP A 648 8.51 24.54 45.05
CA TRP A 648 8.40 23.97 43.71
C TRP A 648 9.61 23.08 43.42
N LYS A 649 9.47 22.12 42.51
CA LYS A 649 10.55 21.20 42.11
C LYS A 649 10.71 21.17 40.59
N PRO A 650 11.93 21.28 40.06
CA PRO A 650 12.18 21.12 38.63
C PRO A 650 12.01 19.65 38.21
N GLY A 651 11.40 19.42 37.06
CA GLY A 651 11.21 18.09 36.49
C GLY A 651 10.84 18.10 35.00
N PRO A 652 10.98 16.98 34.27
CA PRO A 652 10.53 16.86 32.90
C PRO A 652 9.03 17.19 32.78
N GLY A 653 8.66 18.12 31.89
CA GLY A 653 7.26 18.57 31.73
C GLY A 653 6.73 19.54 32.80
N SER A 654 7.59 20.04 33.71
CA SER A 654 7.18 21.08 34.67
C SER A 654 7.12 22.48 34.05
N GLU A 655 6.30 23.36 34.63
CA GLU A 655 6.24 24.80 34.28
C GLU A 655 7.63 25.45 34.33
N HIS A 656 8.49 25.02 35.27
CA HIS A 656 9.87 25.47 35.37
C HIS A 656 10.67 25.18 34.09
N ASN A 657 10.55 23.97 33.54
CA ASN A 657 11.26 23.59 32.32
C ASN A 657 10.71 24.28 31.06
N GLN A 658 9.42 24.66 31.07
CA GLN A 658 8.82 25.47 30.00
C GLN A 658 9.40 26.90 30.03
N LEU A 659 9.40 27.53 31.21
CA LEU A 659 9.97 28.86 31.41
C LEU A 659 11.47 28.91 31.13
N LYS A 660 12.21 27.86 31.50
CA LYS A 660 13.65 27.75 31.23
C LYS A 660 13.93 27.74 29.73
N LYS A 661 13.24 26.89 28.98
CA LYS A 661 13.39 26.80 27.51
C LYS A 661 12.97 28.09 26.81
N PHE A 662 12.00 28.82 27.36
CA PHE A 662 11.63 30.13 26.85
C PHE A 662 12.71 31.18 27.09
N GLY A 663 13.28 31.21 28.31
CA GLY A 663 14.36 32.12 28.66
C GLY A 663 15.67 31.86 27.90
N ASP A 664 16.03 30.60 27.64
CA ASP A 664 17.26 30.24 26.90
C ASP A 664 17.21 30.61 25.39
N ARG A 665 16.05 31.08 24.89
CA ARG A 665 15.83 31.40 23.46
C ARG A 665 15.78 32.90 23.15
N ARG A 666 15.77 33.76 24.18
CA ARG A 666 15.69 35.22 24.04
C ARG A 666 16.84 35.87 24.78
#